data_AF-A0A7K0ERG5-F1
#
_entry.id   AF-A0A7K0ERG5-F1
#
_cell.length_a   1.000
_cell.length_b   1.000
_cell.length_c   1.000
_cell.angle_alpha   90.00
_cell.angle_beta   90.00
_cell.angle_gamma   90.00
#
_symmetry.space_group_name_H-M   'P 1'
#
loop_
_entity.id
_entity.type
_entity.pdbx_description
1 polymer ?
#
loop_
_entity_poly.entity_id
_entity_poly.type
_entity_poly.pdbx_seq_one_letter_code
_entity_poly.pdbx_strand_id
1 'polypeptide(L)'
;MRLAILLILLLTGFTNPVETPNLDNSTLKGKPFHNITLEASLKPFKKNDKAYIQQVATELFTQWQSLLRHTDTVSVMLWTSDGSEILDYKGNLNQPLEWARYIGNPNTEHEVGSGPKDLSLHERAYLYLENPPKFTYGDLKFIIQTLKETGQKITGKPVRIGATFDPGPEFAKSEFKYKKHPEILGGNAMGHKTMVSCYSTLNADTEAYAGFPKGIPANTPFGTFLGRQSQHFLTDLGYDFIWLSNGFGFGVEGWSSTGATFTGKAFLPEKLANTKELIAGFWNLFRKECPKFQIQTRGTNLSTGADLARDGVDLKQIYGGKYNMLPPPNSPWAALDGDFGLEMVGYMSRMAELPDERYLFRYYTHDPWWVNSPWLDRYGQEPHDIYLPMAVARINAKGEIRLPTHLNFLTADNSYGELPAQVPDEVIPHILKARYDSPTAPGPLVWVYPFDEYHTWAYKQPDRLPEIYYGDWLIRQAINNGFPLNTILSTGSFQQVMTEKPAFFNESILVSIVPETGSAFEKKLIDFVQNGGKLLVYGPADHAGAAFLNLLNLRNGPALEDEFQVNSSINVDKLTRNYPDKMIHQALFSGGGIATQVKNKADGGTKILARVTQSGNEREVVWVREKPEWNGGKVAYVRGTNSSRFTGGKLLAPDNPEELFTGPLLMRYVLKEFGVDYRIDKRNPSVKNPVLTISRSSNGFLFSGYCPNTTITHRFKLPQGAPILTGYETELADGFSVYSLPKAWHRESRFFIDQPDGMVSCQEMTSGVQRMKRCVKLTGLKNATVRIYPDDEVTEQGLNVYTNAGYPWKKGKTAFKTGDKKYGKHYVVENVTGDLVAFW
;
A
#
# COMPACT_ATOMS: atom_id res chain seq x y z
N MET A 1 -37.56 55.00 -37.69
CA MET A 1 -36.21 54.39 -37.74
C MET A 1 -35.35 54.88 -36.55
N ARG A 2 -35.77 54.60 -35.31
CA ARG A 2 -35.00 54.89 -34.06
C ARG A 2 -35.45 53.98 -32.88
N LEU A 3 -36.04 52.81 -33.19
CA LEU A 3 -36.46 51.81 -32.19
C LEU A 3 -35.83 50.43 -32.40
N ALA A 4 -35.03 50.24 -33.46
CA ALA A 4 -34.46 48.94 -33.82
C ALA A 4 -33.03 48.70 -33.29
N ILE A 5 -32.39 49.69 -32.66
CA ILE A 5 -31.00 49.60 -32.19
C ILE A 5 -30.91 49.29 -30.69
N LEU A 6 -31.99 49.45 -29.92
CA LEU A 6 -31.98 49.17 -28.48
C LEU A 6 -32.32 47.70 -28.13
N LEU A 7 -32.81 46.90 -29.09
CA LEU A 7 -33.24 45.52 -28.83
C LEU A 7 -32.16 44.46 -29.13
N ILE A 8 -31.03 44.83 -29.73
CA ILE A 8 -29.93 43.90 -30.07
C ILE A 8 -28.86 43.83 -28.96
N LEU A 9 -28.86 44.77 -28.00
CA LEU A 9 -27.92 44.80 -26.87
C LEU A 9 -28.39 44.01 -25.64
N LEU A 10 -29.57 43.36 -25.68
CA LEU A 10 -30.13 42.58 -24.56
C LEU A 10 -30.16 41.06 -24.80
N LEU A 11 -29.63 40.57 -25.93
CA LEU A 11 -29.64 39.13 -26.28
C LEU A 11 -28.24 38.49 -26.45
N THR A 12 -27.16 39.25 -26.27
CA THR A 12 -25.82 38.66 -26.11
C THR A 12 -25.50 38.55 -24.64
N GLY A 13 -26.05 37.52 -24.00
CA GLY A 13 -25.57 37.09 -22.69
C GLY A 13 -24.07 36.83 -22.79
N PHE A 14 -23.29 37.63 -22.07
CA PHE A 14 -21.85 37.47 -21.92
C PHE A 14 -21.54 36.12 -21.27
N THR A 15 -21.38 35.07 -22.06
CA THR A 15 -20.52 33.94 -21.69
C THR A 15 -19.10 34.31 -22.10
N ASN A 16 -18.49 35.25 -21.39
CA ASN A 16 -17.04 35.31 -21.40
C ASN A 16 -16.55 33.91 -21.00
N PRO A 17 -15.72 33.23 -21.81
CA PRO A 17 -14.95 32.14 -21.25
C PRO A 17 -14.17 32.79 -20.11
N VAL A 18 -14.43 32.36 -18.88
CA VAL A 18 -13.49 32.60 -17.80
C VAL A 18 -12.20 31.97 -18.30
N GLU A 19 -11.31 32.78 -18.88
CA GLU A 19 -9.91 32.43 -19.01
C GLU A 19 -9.48 32.12 -17.59
N THR A 20 -9.43 30.84 -17.27
CA THR A 20 -8.94 30.36 -15.99
C THR A 20 -7.52 30.93 -15.90
N PRO A 21 -7.24 31.87 -14.98
CA PRO A 21 -5.91 32.46 -14.92
C PRO A 21 -4.95 31.31 -14.72
N ASN A 22 -3.94 31.23 -15.57
CA ASN A 22 -2.89 30.23 -15.47
C ASN A 22 -2.20 30.47 -14.12
N LEU A 23 -2.68 29.79 -13.07
CA LEU A 23 -2.26 30.04 -11.71
C LEU A 23 -0.76 29.74 -11.63
N ASP A 24 0.00 30.68 -11.10
CA ASP A 24 1.43 30.49 -10.87
C ASP A 24 1.63 29.29 -9.93
N ASN A 25 1.98 28.14 -10.52
CA ASN A 25 2.20 26.90 -9.81
C ASN A 25 3.58 26.86 -9.12
N SER A 26 4.41 27.91 -9.25
CA SER A 26 5.71 28.00 -8.56
C SER A 26 5.58 27.97 -7.03
N THR A 27 4.39 28.27 -6.51
CA THR A 27 4.08 28.27 -5.08
C THR A 27 3.59 26.93 -4.53
N LEU A 28 3.31 25.94 -5.40
CA LEU A 28 2.85 24.62 -4.95
C LEU A 28 4.01 23.83 -4.31
N LYS A 29 3.78 23.33 -3.10
CA LYS A 29 4.72 22.44 -2.40
C LYS A 29 4.57 21.00 -2.89
N GLY A 30 5.66 20.22 -2.76
CA GLY A 30 5.68 18.78 -3.04
C GLY A 30 5.85 18.45 -4.53
N LYS A 31 6.22 17.20 -4.83
CA LYS A 31 6.31 16.75 -6.21
C LYS A 31 4.90 16.59 -6.80
N PRO A 32 4.57 17.15 -7.98
CA PRO A 32 3.27 16.92 -8.58
C PRO A 32 3.05 15.44 -8.93
N PHE A 33 1.80 15.02 -9.05
CA PHE A 33 1.43 13.73 -9.62
C PHE A 33 1.40 13.82 -11.15
N HIS A 34 1.79 12.75 -11.85
CA HIS A 34 1.59 12.70 -13.29
C HIS A 34 0.09 12.64 -13.64
N ASN A 35 -0.71 11.99 -12.80
CA ASN A 35 -2.16 11.92 -12.99
C ASN A 35 -2.92 11.75 -11.67
N ILE A 36 -4.06 12.45 -11.55
CA ILE A 36 -5.06 12.22 -10.50
C ILE A 36 -6.36 11.75 -11.15
N THR A 37 -6.90 10.63 -10.68
CA THR A 37 -8.14 10.02 -11.17
C THR A 37 -9.25 10.18 -10.15
N LEU A 38 -10.35 10.78 -10.58
CA LEU A 38 -11.63 10.75 -9.86
C LEU A 38 -12.44 9.58 -10.41
N GLU A 39 -12.65 8.53 -9.63
CA GLU A 39 -13.55 7.46 -10.04
C GLU A 39 -14.99 7.90 -9.75
N ALA A 40 -15.92 7.63 -10.66
CA ALA A 40 -17.32 8.02 -10.51
C ALA A 40 -18.26 7.02 -11.18
N SER A 41 -19.46 6.85 -10.63
CA SER A 41 -20.55 6.15 -11.33
C SER A 41 -21.35 7.09 -12.23
N LEU A 42 -22.38 6.58 -12.92
CA LEU A 42 -23.35 7.44 -13.62
C LEU A 42 -24.46 7.97 -12.71
N LYS A 43 -24.52 7.56 -11.44
CA LYS A 43 -25.58 7.95 -10.49
C LYS A 43 -25.72 9.46 -10.28
N PRO A 44 -24.65 10.28 -10.30
CA PRO A 44 -24.77 11.74 -10.22
C PRO A 44 -25.58 12.36 -11.35
N PHE A 45 -25.64 11.73 -12.52
CA PHE A 45 -26.40 12.20 -13.69
C PHE A 45 -27.88 11.83 -13.57
N LYS A 46 -28.56 12.25 -12.49
CA LYS A 46 -29.97 11.95 -12.18
C LYS A 46 -30.98 12.34 -13.27
N LYS A 47 -30.60 13.16 -14.26
CA LYS A 47 -31.41 13.54 -15.42
C LYS A 47 -30.60 13.38 -16.71
N ASN A 48 -31.22 12.78 -17.74
CA ASN A 48 -30.65 12.75 -19.09
C ASN A 48 -31.00 14.05 -19.84
N ASP A 49 -30.44 15.16 -19.35
CA ASP A 49 -30.56 16.50 -19.91
C ASP A 49 -29.16 17.12 -20.05
N LYS A 50 -28.89 17.78 -21.18
CA LYS A 50 -27.53 18.27 -21.49
C LYS A 50 -27.03 19.32 -20.49
N ALA A 51 -27.89 20.23 -20.05
CA ALA A 51 -27.51 21.27 -19.11
C ALA A 51 -27.26 20.67 -17.72
N TYR A 52 -28.08 19.69 -17.30
CA TYR A 52 -27.87 18.97 -16.05
C TYR A 52 -26.55 18.17 -16.06
N ILE A 53 -26.24 17.48 -17.16
CA ILE A 53 -24.97 16.74 -17.31
C ILE A 53 -23.76 17.68 -17.18
N GLN A 54 -23.82 18.88 -17.77
CA GLN A 54 -22.79 19.90 -17.64
C GLN A 54 -22.64 20.43 -16.20
N GLN A 55 -23.75 20.60 -15.47
CA GLN A 55 -23.71 20.99 -14.05
C GLN A 55 -23.04 19.94 -13.18
N VAL A 56 -23.39 18.66 -13.37
CA VAL A 56 -22.75 17.55 -12.64
C VAL A 56 -21.26 17.46 -12.96
N ALA A 57 -20.87 17.58 -14.24
CA ALA A 57 -19.46 17.62 -14.63
C ALA A 57 -18.74 18.82 -13.98
N THR A 58 -19.37 19.99 -13.93
CA THR A 58 -18.79 21.18 -13.28
C THR A 58 -18.53 20.93 -11.79
N GLU A 59 -19.51 20.38 -11.08
CA GLU A 59 -19.40 20.09 -9.65
C GLU A 59 -18.29 19.07 -9.37
N LEU A 60 -18.22 17.98 -10.14
CA LEU A 60 -17.20 16.93 -9.98
C LEU A 60 -15.78 17.49 -9.97
N PHE A 61 -15.44 18.41 -10.89
CA PHE A 61 -14.10 19.01 -10.93
C PHE A 61 -13.92 20.14 -9.91
N THR A 62 -14.99 20.88 -9.60
CA THR A 62 -14.93 22.02 -8.67
C THR A 62 -14.62 21.55 -7.25
N GLN A 63 -15.32 20.53 -6.74
CA GLN A 63 -15.12 20.04 -5.37
C GLN A 63 -13.70 19.49 -5.12
N TRP A 64 -12.98 19.05 -6.17
CA TRP A 64 -11.62 18.52 -6.08
C TRP A 64 -10.53 19.51 -6.51
N GLN A 65 -10.90 20.74 -6.89
CA GLN A 65 -10.01 21.68 -7.58
C GLN A 65 -8.68 21.93 -6.83
N SER A 66 -8.73 22.08 -5.51
CA SER A 66 -7.55 22.30 -4.66
C SER A 66 -6.47 21.22 -4.85
N LEU A 67 -6.88 19.96 -5.01
CA LEU A 67 -5.98 18.85 -5.25
C LEU A 67 -5.57 18.74 -6.73
N LEU A 68 -6.52 18.95 -7.66
CA LEU A 68 -6.27 18.82 -9.10
C LEU A 68 -5.23 19.81 -9.63
N ARG A 69 -4.89 20.86 -8.88
CA ARG A 69 -3.76 21.75 -9.21
C ARG A 69 -2.40 21.07 -9.09
N HIS A 70 -2.27 20.00 -8.31
CA HIS A 70 -1.02 19.27 -8.06
C HIS A 70 -0.76 18.11 -9.04
N THR A 71 -1.28 18.17 -10.26
CA THR A 71 -1.05 17.13 -11.27
C THR A 71 -0.88 17.64 -12.70
N ASP A 72 -0.24 16.86 -13.57
CA ASP A 72 -0.10 17.22 -14.99
C ASP A 72 -1.35 16.85 -15.82
N THR A 73 -2.10 15.82 -15.40
CA THR A 73 -3.28 15.29 -16.10
C THR A 73 -4.36 14.92 -15.10
N VAL A 74 -5.62 15.16 -15.45
CA VAL A 74 -6.76 14.69 -14.67
C VAL A 74 -7.43 13.54 -15.42
N SER A 75 -7.84 12.49 -14.71
CA SER A 75 -8.63 11.42 -15.29
C SER A 75 -9.97 11.29 -14.55
N VAL A 76 -11.00 10.87 -15.26
CA VAL A 76 -12.25 10.37 -14.66
C VAL A 76 -12.41 8.91 -15.06
N MET A 77 -12.53 8.00 -14.10
CA MET A 77 -12.78 6.59 -14.38
C MET A 77 -14.25 6.31 -14.12
N LEU A 78 -14.98 5.91 -15.17
CA LEU A 78 -16.42 5.73 -15.09
C LEU A 78 -16.78 4.28 -14.81
N TRP A 79 -17.27 4.04 -13.58
CA TRP A 79 -18.00 2.83 -13.19
C TRP A 79 -19.41 2.88 -13.80
N THR A 80 -19.47 2.80 -15.13
CA THR A 80 -20.74 2.83 -15.87
C THR A 80 -21.54 1.57 -15.56
N SER A 81 -20.88 0.42 -15.57
CA SER A 81 -21.35 -0.86 -15.05
C SER A 81 -20.11 -1.68 -14.62
N ASP A 82 -20.21 -3.01 -14.60
CA ASP A 82 -19.16 -3.98 -14.26
C ASP A 82 -18.40 -4.49 -15.50
N GLY A 83 -18.47 -3.76 -16.62
CA GLY A 83 -18.00 -4.21 -17.92
C GLY A 83 -19.09 -4.87 -18.78
N SER A 84 -20.31 -5.08 -18.26
CA SER A 84 -21.43 -5.60 -19.06
C SER A 84 -21.82 -4.68 -20.21
N GLU A 85 -21.64 -3.37 -20.05
CA GLU A 85 -21.77 -2.37 -21.11
C GLU A 85 -20.77 -2.59 -22.26
N ILE A 86 -19.62 -3.23 -22.00
CA ILE A 86 -18.65 -3.59 -23.03
C ILE A 86 -19.06 -4.91 -23.69
N LEU A 87 -19.49 -5.89 -22.88
CA LEU A 87 -19.81 -7.24 -23.32
C LEU A 87 -21.02 -7.25 -24.27
N ASP A 88 -22.07 -6.49 -23.98
CA ASP A 88 -23.32 -6.44 -24.79
C ASP A 88 -23.34 -5.31 -25.85
N TYR A 89 -22.23 -4.60 -26.06
CA TYR A 89 -22.19 -3.49 -27.03
C TYR A 89 -22.30 -3.99 -28.48
N LYS A 90 -23.29 -3.47 -29.22
CA LYS A 90 -23.58 -3.85 -30.62
C LYS A 90 -23.05 -2.87 -31.67
N GLY A 91 -22.29 -1.83 -31.28
CA GLY A 91 -21.82 -0.81 -32.22
C GLY A 91 -22.87 0.26 -32.58
N ASN A 92 -23.97 0.34 -31.82
CA ASN A 92 -25.08 1.25 -32.10
C ASN A 92 -25.26 2.27 -30.96
N LEU A 93 -25.11 3.56 -31.27
CA LEU A 93 -25.27 4.62 -30.28
C LEU A 93 -26.71 4.79 -29.77
N ASN A 94 -27.73 4.35 -30.52
CA ASN A 94 -29.12 4.39 -30.07
C ASN A 94 -29.51 3.17 -29.19
N GLN A 95 -28.59 2.22 -28.98
CA GLN A 95 -28.82 1.08 -28.11
C GLN A 95 -29.11 1.57 -26.67
N PRO A 96 -30.14 1.04 -25.99
CA PRO A 96 -30.33 1.29 -24.56
C PRO A 96 -29.13 0.77 -23.75
N LEU A 97 -28.70 1.56 -22.76
CA LEU A 97 -27.59 1.23 -21.88
C LEU A 97 -28.12 0.62 -20.58
N GLU A 98 -27.66 -0.58 -20.25
CA GLU A 98 -27.72 -1.12 -18.89
C GLU A 98 -26.54 -0.56 -18.09
N TRP A 99 -26.80 0.02 -16.93
CA TRP A 99 -25.80 0.77 -16.16
C TRP A 99 -26.01 0.61 -14.66
N ALA A 100 -25.04 1.05 -13.87
CA ALA A 100 -24.93 0.88 -12.42
C ALA A 100 -25.96 1.70 -11.60
N ARG A 101 -27.25 1.55 -11.89
CA ARG A 101 -28.37 2.21 -11.19
C ARG A 101 -28.81 1.49 -9.92
N TYR A 102 -28.02 0.53 -9.43
CA TYR A 102 -28.39 -0.36 -8.33
C TYR A 102 -27.57 -0.09 -7.06
N ILE A 103 -28.17 -0.41 -5.92
CA ILE A 103 -27.50 -0.51 -4.62
C ILE A 103 -27.64 -1.96 -4.17
N GLY A 104 -26.53 -2.65 -3.90
CA GLY A 104 -26.48 -4.08 -3.63
C GLY A 104 -26.21 -4.93 -4.87
N ASN A 105 -26.42 -6.25 -4.76
CA ASN A 105 -26.17 -7.21 -5.84
C ASN A 105 -27.43 -7.41 -6.72
N PRO A 106 -27.44 -6.95 -7.99
CA PRO A 106 -28.62 -7.06 -8.86
C PRO A 106 -28.71 -8.40 -9.62
N ASN A 107 -27.69 -9.27 -9.50
CA ASN A 107 -27.61 -10.57 -10.18
C ASN A 107 -27.83 -11.73 -9.20
N THR A 108 -28.82 -11.61 -8.32
CA THR A 108 -29.23 -12.69 -7.40
C THR A 108 -30.52 -13.36 -7.88
N GLU A 109 -30.97 -14.39 -7.17
CA GLU A 109 -32.26 -15.03 -7.42
C GLU A 109 -33.46 -14.13 -7.09
N HIS A 110 -33.23 -13.02 -6.37
CA HIS A 110 -34.26 -12.08 -5.98
C HIS A 110 -34.33 -10.91 -6.97
N GLU A 111 -35.55 -10.62 -7.43
CA GLU A 111 -35.77 -9.44 -8.26
C GLU A 111 -35.45 -8.14 -7.51
N VAL A 112 -35.01 -7.13 -8.24
CA VAL A 112 -34.64 -5.83 -7.66
C VAL A 112 -35.84 -5.21 -6.94
N GLY A 113 -35.64 -4.79 -5.69
CA GLY A 113 -36.69 -4.25 -4.84
C GLY A 113 -37.63 -5.29 -4.22
N SER A 114 -37.35 -6.58 -4.40
CA SER A 114 -38.15 -7.68 -3.87
C SER A 114 -37.44 -8.43 -2.73
N GLY A 115 -38.06 -9.52 -2.26
CA GLY A 115 -37.52 -10.43 -1.25
C GLY A 115 -37.84 -10.05 0.21
N PRO A 116 -37.60 -10.98 1.15
CA PRO A 116 -37.80 -10.74 2.58
C PRO A 116 -37.03 -9.53 3.12
N LYS A 117 -37.55 -8.85 4.16
CA LYS A 117 -36.95 -7.61 4.69
C LYS A 117 -35.57 -7.83 5.33
N ASP A 118 -35.30 -9.04 5.79
CA ASP A 118 -34.07 -9.49 6.46
C ASP A 118 -32.90 -9.76 5.51
N LEU A 119 -33.14 -9.83 4.20
CA LEU A 119 -32.04 -10.00 3.23
C LEU A 119 -31.06 -8.83 3.27
N SER A 120 -29.77 -9.15 3.25
CA SER A 120 -28.70 -8.16 3.12
C SER A 120 -28.60 -7.63 1.69
N LEU A 121 -27.86 -6.55 1.48
CA LEU A 121 -27.56 -6.05 0.12
C LEU A 121 -26.69 -7.04 -0.69
N HIS A 122 -26.03 -8.01 -0.06
CA HIS A 122 -25.30 -9.05 -0.78
C HIS A 122 -26.24 -10.07 -1.43
N GLU A 123 -27.47 -10.17 -0.92
CA GLU A 123 -28.48 -11.13 -1.36
C GLU A 123 -29.54 -10.48 -2.27
N ARG A 124 -29.61 -9.14 -2.33
CA ARG A 124 -30.56 -8.41 -3.18
C ARG A 124 -30.05 -7.02 -3.56
N ALA A 125 -30.74 -6.36 -4.49
CA ALA A 125 -30.50 -4.97 -4.82
C ALA A 125 -31.77 -4.12 -4.84
N TYR A 126 -31.55 -2.80 -4.78
CA TYR A 126 -32.55 -1.75 -4.99
C TYR A 126 -32.12 -0.82 -6.11
N LEU A 127 -33.09 -0.12 -6.72
CA LEU A 127 -32.76 1.06 -7.51
C LEU A 127 -32.26 2.17 -6.58
N TYR A 128 -31.25 2.92 -7.01
CA TYR A 128 -30.68 3.99 -6.19
C TYR A 128 -31.60 5.22 -6.06
N LEU A 129 -32.56 5.38 -6.99
CA LEU A 129 -33.73 6.25 -6.87
C LEU A 129 -34.95 5.62 -7.56
N GLU A 130 -36.14 6.17 -7.30
CA GLU A 130 -37.42 5.62 -7.78
C GLU A 130 -37.50 5.48 -9.32
N ASN A 131 -37.04 6.50 -10.06
CA ASN A 131 -37.14 6.57 -11.52
C ASN A 131 -35.77 6.93 -12.14
N PRO A 132 -34.80 6.01 -12.14
CA PRO A 132 -33.47 6.30 -12.64
C PRO A 132 -33.52 6.62 -14.15
N PRO A 133 -32.64 7.53 -14.64
CA PRO A 133 -32.65 7.94 -16.03
C PRO A 133 -32.34 6.77 -16.97
N LYS A 134 -32.97 6.83 -18.14
CA LYS A 134 -32.69 5.92 -19.26
C LYS A 134 -31.62 6.55 -20.14
N PHE A 135 -30.52 5.85 -20.29
CA PHE A 135 -29.41 6.25 -21.15
C PHE A 135 -29.32 5.33 -22.36
N THR A 136 -28.76 5.87 -23.43
CA THR A 136 -28.24 5.14 -24.58
C THR A 136 -26.71 5.22 -24.60
N TYR A 137 -26.06 4.42 -25.44
CA TYR A 137 -24.62 4.55 -25.66
C TYR A 137 -24.23 5.93 -26.24
N GLY A 138 -25.13 6.58 -26.99
CA GLY A 138 -24.97 7.96 -27.45
C GLY A 138 -24.99 8.98 -26.32
N ASP A 139 -25.82 8.77 -25.30
CA ASP A 139 -25.84 9.63 -24.10
C ASP A 139 -24.56 9.44 -23.28
N LEU A 140 -24.08 8.20 -23.14
CA LEU A 140 -22.79 7.92 -22.50
C LEU A 140 -21.63 8.63 -23.22
N LYS A 141 -21.60 8.57 -24.56
CA LYS A 141 -20.64 9.32 -25.38
C LYS A 141 -20.72 10.83 -25.10
N PHE A 142 -21.93 11.38 -24.97
CA PHE A 142 -22.12 12.78 -24.63
C PHE A 142 -21.62 13.12 -23.22
N ILE A 143 -21.85 12.27 -22.22
CA ILE A 143 -21.32 12.42 -20.86
C ILE A 143 -19.79 12.43 -20.88
N ILE A 144 -19.16 11.47 -21.56
CA ILE A 144 -17.70 11.38 -21.71
C ILE A 144 -17.13 12.67 -22.31
N GLN A 145 -17.72 13.13 -23.41
CA GLN A 145 -17.29 14.37 -24.06
C GLN A 145 -17.45 15.58 -23.13
N THR A 146 -18.58 15.67 -22.43
CA THR A 146 -18.87 16.77 -21.49
C THR A 146 -17.88 16.80 -20.33
N LEU A 147 -17.51 15.63 -19.78
CA LEU A 147 -16.50 15.54 -18.73
C LEU A 147 -15.13 16.02 -19.22
N LYS A 148 -14.72 15.65 -20.43
CA LYS A 148 -13.46 16.11 -21.04
C LYS A 148 -13.43 17.62 -21.20
N GLU A 149 -14.44 18.19 -21.86
CA GLU A 149 -14.53 19.63 -22.13
C GLU A 149 -14.62 20.46 -20.84
N THR A 150 -15.49 20.05 -19.92
CA THR A 150 -15.74 20.78 -18.67
C THR A 150 -14.53 20.70 -17.75
N GLY A 151 -13.94 19.52 -17.59
CA GLY A 151 -12.73 19.36 -16.78
C GLY A 151 -11.54 20.12 -17.35
N GLN A 152 -11.34 20.14 -18.67
CA GLN A 152 -10.28 20.93 -19.29
C GLN A 152 -10.49 22.42 -19.05
N LYS A 153 -11.73 22.91 -19.17
CA LYS A 153 -12.08 24.30 -18.88
C LYS A 153 -11.80 24.70 -17.43
N ILE A 154 -12.15 23.85 -16.47
CA ILE A 154 -11.98 24.14 -15.02
C ILE A 154 -10.52 24.02 -14.58
N THR A 155 -9.84 22.97 -15.05
CA THR A 155 -8.50 22.62 -14.55
C THR A 155 -7.37 23.21 -15.37
N GLY A 156 -7.64 23.59 -16.62
CA GLY A 156 -6.62 23.99 -17.61
C GLY A 156 -5.73 22.83 -18.07
N LYS A 157 -6.08 21.57 -17.76
CA LYS A 157 -5.24 20.39 -17.95
C LYS A 157 -5.89 19.39 -18.91
N PRO A 158 -5.09 18.50 -19.54
CA PRO A 158 -5.63 17.37 -20.27
C PRO A 158 -6.54 16.52 -19.36
N VAL A 159 -7.71 16.14 -19.88
CA VAL A 159 -8.66 15.25 -19.21
C VAL A 159 -8.79 13.95 -19.97
N ARG A 160 -8.60 12.82 -19.28
CA ARG A 160 -8.79 11.46 -19.83
C ARG A 160 -9.96 10.76 -19.17
N ILE A 161 -10.65 9.89 -19.91
CA ILE A 161 -11.78 9.11 -19.39
C ILE A 161 -11.47 7.61 -19.51
N GLY A 162 -11.62 6.87 -18.41
CA GLY A 162 -11.39 5.44 -18.34
C GLY A 162 -12.68 4.65 -18.28
N ALA A 163 -12.75 3.54 -19.03
CA ALA A 163 -13.78 2.52 -18.86
C ALA A 163 -13.34 1.48 -17.83
N THR A 164 -14.28 0.71 -17.29
CA THR A 164 -14.01 -0.32 -16.27
C THR A 164 -14.47 -1.69 -16.75
N PHE A 165 -13.75 -2.73 -16.34
CA PHE A 165 -14.22 -4.11 -16.40
C PHE A 165 -14.00 -4.75 -15.02
N ASP A 166 -15.08 -5.26 -14.43
CA ASP A 166 -15.05 -5.96 -13.16
C ASP A 166 -15.53 -7.42 -13.33
N PRO A 167 -14.83 -8.42 -12.76
CA PRO A 167 -15.22 -9.81 -12.88
C PRO A 167 -16.47 -10.14 -12.06
N GLY A 168 -16.86 -9.33 -11.08
CA GLY A 168 -17.94 -9.64 -10.15
C GLY A 168 -19.36 -9.40 -10.68
N PRO A 169 -20.37 -9.89 -9.93
CA PRO A 169 -21.81 -9.70 -10.18
C PRO A 169 -22.35 -8.34 -9.72
N GLU A 170 -21.48 -7.44 -9.26
CA GLU A 170 -21.89 -6.17 -8.67
C GLU A 170 -22.33 -5.18 -9.77
N PHE A 171 -22.68 -3.95 -9.38
CA PHE A 171 -22.94 -2.81 -10.27
C PHE A 171 -24.24 -2.85 -11.09
N ALA A 172 -24.40 -3.78 -12.05
CA ALA A 172 -25.55 -3.81 -12.96
C ALA A 172 -26.02 -5.23 -13.31
N LYS A 173 -27.23 -5.37 -13.85
CA LYS A 173 -27.70 -6.67 -14.36
C LYS A 173 -26.87 -7.09 -15.58
N SER A 174 -26.40 -8.33 -15.59
CA SER A 174 -25.58 -8.87 -16.69
C SER A 174 -26.18 -10.15 -17.28
N GLU A 175 -26.95 -9.99 -18.35
CA GLU A 175 -27.48 -11.13 -19.11
C GLU A 175 -26.35 -11.92 -19.77
N PHE A 176 -25.30 -11.24 -20.24
CA PHE A 176 -24.13 -11.89 -20.81
C PHE A 176 -23.48 -12.86 -19.82
N LYS A 177 -23.11 -12.38 -18.62
CA LYS A 177 -22.37 -13.18 -17.64
C LYS A 177 -23.23 -14.29 -17.02
N TYR A 178 -24.47 -13.99 -16.65
CA TYR A 178 -25.26 -14.87 -15.78
C TYR A 178 -26.35 -15.68 -16.51
N LYS A 179 -26.60 -15.43 -17.81
CA LYS A 179 -27.58 -16.21 -18.60
C LYS A 179 -27.03 -16.75 -19.90
N LYS A 180 -26.37 -15.92 -20.72
CA LYS A 180 -25.88 -16.35 -22.05
C LYS A 180 -24.60 -17.17 -21.95
N HIS A 181 -23.64 -16.69 -21.16
CA HIS A 181 -22.31 -17.27 -21.02
C HIS A 181 -21.93 -17.62 -19.58
N PRO A 182 -22.75 -18.36 -18.82
CA PRO A 182 -22.41 -18.74 -17.45
C PRO A 182 -21.17 -19.65 -17.36
N GLU A 183 -20.71 -20.23 -18.48
CA GLU A 183 -19.46 -21.00 -18.54
C GLU A 183 -18.20 -20.21 -18.19
N ILE A 184 -18.23 -18.87 -18.28
CA ILE A 184 -17.06 -18.02 -17.97
C ILE A 184 -16.88 -17.79 -16.46
N LEU A 185 -17.90 -18.12 -15.66
CA LEU A 185 -17.92 -17.92 -14.22
C LEU A 185 -17.14 -19.04 -13.53
N GLY A 186 -15.84 -18.82 -13.35
CA GLY A 186 -14.91 -19.78 -12.74
C GLY A 186 -14.52 -19.47 -11.30
N GLY A 187 -14.65 -18.21 -10.86
CA GLY A 187 -14.21 -17.77 -9.53
C GLY A 187 -15.32 -17.77 -8.49
N ASN A 188 -14.93 -17.95 -7.22
CA ASN A 188 -15.85 -18.20 -6.11
C ASN A 188 -15.78 -17.15 -4.99
N ALA A 189 -15.08 -16.03 -5.21
CA ALA A 189 -14.83 -15.00 -4.20
C ALA A 189 -16.10 -14.37 -3.56
N MET A 190 -17.26 -14.48 -4.22
CA MET A 190 -18.57 -14.08 -3.68
C MET A 190 -19.61 -15.21 -3.68
N GLY A 191 -19.15 -16.45 -3.57
CA GLY A 191 -19.98 -17.64 -3.70
C GLY A 191 -19.70 -18.40 -5.00
N HIS A 192 -20.21 -19.61 -5.10
CA HIS A 192 -19.87 -20.53 -6.19
C HIS A 192 -20.21 -19.95 -7.57
N LYS A 193 -19.22 -19.88 -8.48
CA LYS A 193 -19.34 -19.37 -9.86
C LYS A 193 -19.95 -17.97 -9.95
N THR A 194 -19.34 -17.01 -9.25
CA THR A 194 -19.82 -15.62 -9.23
C THR A 194 -18.93 -14.67 -10.02
N MET A 195 -17.66 -15.03 -10.22
CA MET A 195 -16.65 -14.17 -10.84
C MET A 195 -16.19 -14.69 -12.20
N VAL A 196 -16.06 -13.79 -13.18
CA VAL A 196 -15.53 -14.11 -14.51
C VAL A 196 -14.05 -14.50 -14.44
N SER A 197 -13.71 -15.65 -15.01
CA SER A 197 -12.32 -16.10 -15.19
C SER A 197 -11.70 -15.49 -16.45
N CYS A 198 -10.52 -14.88 -16.33
CA CYS A 198 -9.82 -14.24 -17.45
C CYS A 198 -9.37 -15.20 -18.55
N TYR A 199 -9.20 -16.48 -18.23
CA TYR A 199 -8.75 -17.50 -19.18
C TYR A 199 -9.84 -18.52 -19.55
N SER A 200 -11.11 -18.13 -19.38
CA SER A 200 -12.26 -18.91 -19.87
C SER A 200 -12.38 -18.88 -21.39
N THR A 201 -13.17 -19.80 -21.95
CA THR A 201 -13.56 -19.84 -23.35
C THR A 201 -15.07 -19.77 -23.47
N LEU A 202 -15.56 -19.00 -24.44
CA LEU A 202 -16.97 -18.80 -24.71
C LEU A 202 -17.54 -19.90 -25.59
N ASN A 203 -18.76 -20.32 -25.30
CA ASN A 203 -19.58 -21.13 -26.20
C ASN A 203 -20.02 -20.31 -27.43
N ALA A 204 -20.46 -21.01 -28.47
CA ALA A 204 -21.02 -20.32 -29.63
C ALA A 204 -22.34 -19.62 -29.28
N ASP A 205 -22.54 -18.43 -29.82
CA ASP A 205 -23.84 -17.77 -29.86
C ASP A 205 -24.08 -17.12 -31.24
N THR A 206 -25.31 -16.67 -31.48
CA THR A 206 -25.70 -16.03 -32.74
C THR A 206 -26.01 -14.54 -32.60
N GLU A 207 -25.80 -13.97 -31.40
CA GLU A 207 -26.11 -12.56 -31.14
C GLU A 207 -25.07 -11.65 -31.80
N ALA A 208 -25.50 -10.52 -32.36
CA ALA A 208 -24.56 -9.58 -32.95
C ALA A 208 -23.93 -8.69 -31.86
N TYR A 209 -22.60 -8.64 -31.83
CA TYR A 209 -21.79 -7.73 -31.02
C TYR A 209 -20.90 -6.87 -31.93
N ALA A 210 -20.40 -5.73 -31.44
CA ALA A 210 -19.59 -4.78 -32.23
C ALA A 210 -18.35 -5.44 -32.87
N GLY A 211 -17.62 -6.26 -32.11
CA GLY A 211 -16.46 -7.04 -32.58
C GLY A 211 -16.81 -8.41 -33.17
N PHE A 212 -18.06 -8.86 -33.02
CA PHE A 212 -18.55 -10.17 -33.49
C PHE A 212 -19.94 -10.00 -34.12
N PRO A 213 -20.03 -9.34 -35.30
CA PRO A 213 -21.32 -8.98 -35.91
C PRO A 213 -22.14 -10.19 -36.39
N LYS A 214 -21.56 -11.39 -36.38
CA LYS A 214 -22.20 -12.65 -36.80
C LYS A 214 -22.41 -13.65 -35.66
N GLY A 215 -22.25 -13.24 -34.40
CA GLY A 215 -22.20 -14.18 -33.27
C GLY A 215 -20.78 -14.55 -32.87
N ILE A 216 -20.65 -15.06 -31.64
CA ILE A 216 -19.41 -15.58 -31.07
C ILE A 216 -19.18 -17.00 -31.59
N PRO A 217 -18.03 -17.31 -32.23
CA PRO A 217 -17.67 -18.68 -32.57
C PRO A 217 -17.43 -19.54 -31.32
N ALA A 218 -17.71 -20.85 -31.41
CA ALA A 218 -17.42 -21.79 -30.33
C ALA A 218 -15.93 -21.78 -29.94
N ASN A 219 -15.64 -21.94 -28.66
CA ASN A 219 -14.30 -21.97 -28.08
C ASN A 219 -13.51 -20.65 -28.26
N THR A 220 -14.20 -19.52 -28.39
CA THR A 220 -13.52 -18.21 -28.47
C THR A 220 -12.90 -17.89 -27.11
N PRO A 221 -11.58 -17.66 -26.99
CA PRO A 221 -10.97 -17.27 -25.73
C PRO A 221 -11.53 -15.93 -25.25
N PHE A 222 -11.84 -15.83 -23.95
CA PHE A 222 -12.44 -14.63 -23.39
C PHE A 222 -11.57 -13.37 -23.60
N GLY A 223 -10.25 -13.51 -23.47
CA GLY A 223 -9.31 -12.41 -23.78
C GLY A 223 -9.41 -11.88 -25.22
N THR A 224 -9.70 -12.76 -26.20
CA THR A 224 -9.92 -12.34 -27.59
C THR A 224 -11.24 -11.58 -27.72
N PHE A 225 -12.30 -12.12 -27.13
CA PHE A 225 -13.62 -11.48 -27.16
C PHE A 225 -13.59 -10.10 -26.50
N LEU A 226 -13.14 -10.04 -25.24
CA LEU A 226 -13.11 -8.82 -24.46
C LEU A 226 -12.21 -7.76 -25.09
N GLY A 227 -11.02 -8.16 -25.57
CA GLY A 227 -10.10 -7.24 -26.25
C GLY A 227 -10.74 -6.61 -27.49
N ARG A 228 -11.38 -7.41 -28.34
CA ARG A 228 -12.01 -6.90 -29.57
C ARG A 228 -13.23 -6.03 -29.26
N GLN A 229 -14.09 -6.46 -28.33
CA GLN A 229 -15.22 -5.66 -27.88
C GLN A 229 -14.78 -4.32 -27.30
N SER A 230 -13.75 -4.33 -26.44
CA SER A 230 -13.17 -3.12 -25.85
C SER A 230 -12.61 -2.20 -26.92
N GLN A 231 -11.92 -2.71 -27.94
CA GLN A 231 -11.39 -1.88 -29.02
C GLN A 231 -12.51 -1.08 -29.73
N HIS A 232 -13.65 -1.71 -30.03
CA HIS A 232 -14.81 -1.02 -30.60
C HIS A 232 -15.45 -0.04 -29.60
N PHE A 233 -15.85 -0.52 -28.43
CA PHE A 233 -16.53 0.26 -27.40
C PHE A 233 -15.75 1.53 -27.01
N LEU A 234 -14.45 1.40 -26.74
CA LEU A 234 -13.61 2.51 -26.32
C LEU A 234 -13.45 3.55 -27.45
N THR A 235 -13.27 3.09 -28.69
CA THR A 235 -13.11 3.97 -29.86
C THR A 235 -14.39 4.74 -30.15
N ASP A 236 -15.52 4.05 -30.19
CA ASP A 236 -16.80 4.63 -30.62
C ASP A 236 -17.32 5.68 -29.63
N LEU A 237 -17.05 5.48 -28.34
CA LEU A 237 -17.48 6.37 -27.24
C LEU A 237 -16.44 7.41 -26.83
N GLY A 238 -15.18 7.25 -27.26
CA GLY A 238 -14.11 8.20 -26.98
C GLY A 238 -13.48 8.06 -25.60
N TYR A 239 -13.39 6.83 -25.07
CA TYR A 239 -12.57 6.52 -23.88
C TYR A 239 -11.07 6.56 -24.24
N ASP A 240 -10.22 6.74 -23.22
CA ASP A 240 -8.75 6.87 -23.39
C ASP A 240 -7.98 5.67 -22.81
N PHE A 241 -8.58 4.93 -21.88
CA PHE A 241 -7.98 3.75 -21.26
C PHE A 241 -9.04 2.81 -20.69
N ILE A 242 -8.63 1.60 -20.31
CA ILE A 242 -9.48 0.62 -19.62
C ILE A 242 -8.85 0.20 -18.30
N TRP A 243 -9.67 0.06 -17.27
CA TRP A 243 -9.30 -0.45 -15.95
C TRP A 243 -9.82 -1.87 -15.76
N LEU A 244 -8.91 -2.81 -15.49
CA LEU A 244 -9.24 -4.20 -15.12
C LEU A 244 -9.22 -4.34 -13.60
N SER A 245 -10.40 -4.57 -13.02
CA SER A 245 -10.63 -4.53 -11.58
C SER A 245 -10.60 -5.91 -10.92
N ASN A 246 -10.60 -5.91 -9.58
CA ASN A 246 -10.80 -7.07 -8.69
C ASN A 246 -10.01 -8.33 -9.07
N GLY A 247 -8.73 -8.15 -9.42
CA GLY A 247 -7.83 -9.26 -9.74
C GLY A 247 -8.02 -9.84 -11.14
N PHE A 248 -8.90 -9.28 -11.97
CA PHE A 248 -9.10 -9.76 -13.32
C PHE A 248 -7.82 -9.62 -14.16
N GLY A 249 -7.40 -10.73 -14.77
CA GLY A 249 -6.10 -10.86 -15.43
C GLY A 249 -4.97 -11.34 -14.51
N PHE A 250 -5.23 -11.57 -13.22
CA PHE A 250 -4.27 -12.03 -12.21
C PHE A 250 -4.75 -13.30 -11.50
N GLY A 251 -5.41 -14.21 -12.23
CA GLY A 251 -5.94 -15.46 -11.67
C GLY A 251 -7.47 -15.52 -11.61
N VAL A 252 -7.99 -16.50 -10.88
CA VAL A 252 -9.44 -16.78 -10.76
C VAL A 252 -10.00 -16.38 -9.39
N GLU A 253 -9.16 -16.34 -8.37
CA GLU A 253 -9.59 -16.00 -7.01
C GLU A 253 -8.91 -14.70 -6.56
N GLY A 254 -9.48 -13.53 -6.87
CA GLY A 254 -8.82 -12.25 -6.56
C GLY A 254 -8.66 -11.93 -5.06
N TRP A 255 -9.40 -12.61 -4.17
CA TRP A 255 -9.56 -12.21 -2.76
C TRP A 255 -9.26 -13.31 -1.73
N SER A 256 -8.98 -14.54 -2.16
CA SER A 256 -8.79 -15.68 -1.25
C SER A 256 -7.33 -15.98 -1.01
N SER A 257 -7.00 -16.37 0.22
CA SER A 257 -5.72 -16.98 0.63
C SER A 257 -5.44 -18.31 -0.07
N THR A 258 -6.45 -18.91 -0.70
CA THR A 258 -6.37 -20.10 -1.55
C THR A 258 -6.48 -19.73 -3.04
N GLY A 259 -6.23 -20.68 -3.92
CA GLY A 259 -6.36 -20.47 -5.36
C GLY A 259 -6.14 -21.75 -6.14
N ALA A 260 -5.89 -21.63 -7.44
CA ALA A 260 -5.70 -22.74 -8.36
C ALA A 260 -4.58 -23.70 -7.94
N THR A 261 -3.57 -23.21 -7.22
CA THR A 261 -2.39 -23.97 -6.81
C THR A 261 -2.23 -24.13 -5.30
N PHE A 262 -3.19 -23.70 -4.50
CA PHE A 262 -3.21 -23.93 -3.05
C PHE A 262 -4.62 -24.12 -2.50
N THR A 263 -4.84 -25.25 -1.82
CA THR A 263 -6.16 -25.66 -1.33
C THR A 263 -6.46 -25.25 0.12
N GLY A 264 -5.51 -24.59 0.79
CA GLY A 264 -5.54 -24.40 2.24
C GLY A 264 -5.01 -25.61 3.03
N LYS A 265 -4.82 -26.75 2.36
CA LYS A 265 -4.26 -27.98 2.95
C LYS A 265 -2.96 -28.44 2.28
N ALA A 266 -2.80 -28.12 0.99
CA ALA A 266 -1.62 -28.48 0.22
C ALA A 266 -1.41 -27.52 -0.96
N PHE A 267 -0.14 -27.32 -1.32
CA PHE A 267 0.27 -26.69 -2.57
C PHE A 267 0.26 -27.72 -3.70
N LEU A 268 -0.11 -27.27 -4.91
CA LEU A 268 -0.28 -28.09 -6.11
C LEU A 268 0.69 -27.60 -7.20
N PRO A 269 2.01 -27.87 -7.06
CA PRO A 269 3.02 -27.37 -7.98
C PRO A 269 2.82 -27.82 -9.42
N GLU A 270 2.23 -28.99 -9.64
CA GLU A 270 1.92 -29.54 -10.95
C GLU A 270 0.94 -28.67 -11.77
N LYS A 271 0.17 -27.79 -11.10
CA LYS A 271 -0.76 -26.86 -11.75
C LYS A 271 -0.13 -25.53 -12.14
N LEU A 272 1.03 -25.17 -11.58
CA LEU A 272 1.62 -23.84 -11.75
C LEU A 272 1.93 -23.47 -13.20
N ALA A 273 2.53 -24.39 -13.96
CA ALA A 273 2.91 -24.13 -15.35
C ALA A 273 1.68 -23.82 -16.22
N ASN A 274 0.63 -24.64 -16.10
CA ASN A 274 -0.61 -24.44 -16.83
C ASN A 274 -1.31 -23.13 -16.41
N THR A 275 -1.42 -22.84 -15.11
CA THR A 275 -2.05 -21.60 -14.64
C THR A 275 -1.31 -20.36 -15.14
N LYS A 276 0.03 -20.38 -15.11
CA LYS A 276 0.88 -19.32 -15.67
C LYS A 276 0.58 -19.08 -17.16
N GLU A 277 0.55 -20.15 -17.96
CA GLU A 277 0.30 -20.06 -19.40
C GLU A 277 -1.10 -19.51 -19.71
N LEU A 278 -2.11 -19.93 -18.95
CA LEU A 278 -3.48 -19.44 -19.09
C LEU A 278 -3.58 -17.94 -18.80
N ILE A 279 -2.98 -17.46 -17.71
CA ILE A 279 -2.95 -16.04 -17.35
C ILE A 279 -2.21 -15.23 -18.42
N ALA A 280 -1.03 -15.67 -18.84
CA ALA A 280 -0.28 -15.00 -19.90
C ALA A 280 -1.03 -15.00 -21.25
N GLY A 281 -1.74 -16.10 -21.54
CA GLY A 281 -2.59 -16.24 -22.71
C GLY A 281 -3.66 -15.16 -22.78
N PHE A 282 -4.34 -14.86 -21.66
CA PHE A 282 -5.30 -13.76 -21.59
C PHE A 282 -4.67 -12.42 -21.99
N TRP A 283 -3.53 -12.05 -21.38
CA TRP A 283 -2.90 -10.76 -21.66
C TRP A 283 -2.45 -10.62 -23.11
N ASN A 284 -1.85 -11.68 -23.68
CA ASN A 284 -1.43 -11.72 -25.07
C ASN A 284 -2.62 -11.54 -26.03
N LEU A 285 -3.71 -12.27 -25.79
CA LEU A 285 -4.90 -12.24 -26.64
C LEU A 285 -5.65 -10.91 -26.52
N PHE A 286 -5.82 -10.39 -25.31
CA PHE A 286 -6.43 -9.07 -25.09
C PHE A 286 -5.63 -7.99 -25.80
N ARG A 287 -4.30 -7.94 -25.59
CA ARG A 287 -3.44 -6.91 -26.18
C ARG A 287 -3.38 -7.00 -27.71
N LYS A 288 -3.49 -8.20 -28.28
CA LYS A 288 -3.57 -8.39 -29.74
C LYS A 288 -4.82 -7.71 -30.32
N GLU A 289 -5.95 -7.82 -29.65
CA GLU A 289 -7.23 -7.30 -30.14
C GLU A 289 -7.45 -5.82 -29.73
N CYS A 290 -6.84 -5.36 -28.63
CA CYS A 290 -6.89 -3.98 -28.13
C CYS A 290 -5.47 -3.37 -28.01
N PRO A 291 -4.79 -3.08 -29.12
CA PRO A 291 -3.35 -2.78 -29.10
C PRO A 291 -2.98 -1.42 -28.51
N LYS A 292 -3.82 -0.39 -28.66
CA LYS A 292 -3.42 1.01 -28.38
C LYS A 292 -3.80 1.52 -26.99
N PHE A 293 -4.97 1.12 -26.47
CA PHE A 293 -5.46 1.66 -25.20
C PHE A 293 -4.59 1.21 -24.02
N GLN A 294 -4.27 2.13 -23.12
CA GLN A 294 -3.57 1.79 -21.89
C GLN A 294 -4.46 0.89 -21.04
N ILE A 295 -3.88 -0.13 -20.43
CA ILE A 295 -4.55 -0.93 -19.40
C ILE A 295 -4.11 -0.42 -18.04
N GLN A 296 -5.04 -0.15 -17.14
CA GLN A 296 -4.77 0.10 -15.73
C GLN A 296 -5.39 -1.04 -14.92
N THR A 297 -4.84 -1.35 -13.75
CA THR A 297 -5.20 -2.57 -13.03
C THR A 297 -5.40 -2.33 -11.55
N ARG A 298 -6.31 -3.09 -10.93
CA ARG A 298 -6.51 -3.15 -9.48
C ARG A 298 -5.75 -4.29 -8.79
N GLY A 299 -5.40 -5.35 -9.53
CA GLY A 299 -4.78 -6.56 -8.98
C GLY A 299 -5.62 -7.29 -7.92
N THR A 300 -5.05 -8.32 -7.29
CA THR A 300 -5.69 -9.09 -6.21
C THR A 300 -5.67 -8.31 -4.88
N ASN A 301 -6.13 -8.90 -3.78
CA ASN A 301 -5.91 -8.35 -2.43
C ASN A 301 -4.58 -8.76 -1.80
N LEU A 302 -3.82 -9.67 -2.43
CA LEU A 302 -2.68 -10.34 -1.81
C LEU A 302 -1.34 -9.84 -2.35
N SER A 303 -0.27 -10.28 -1.72
CA SER A 303 1.09 -9.93 -2.11
C SER A 303 1.61 -10.76 -3.28
N THR A 304 2.71 -10.30 -3.87
CA THR A 304 3.33 -10.92 -5.04
C THR A 304 3.69 -12.39 -4.81
N GLY A 305 4.33 -12.72 -3.69
CA GLY A 305 4.72 -14.10 -3.36
C GLY A 305 3.51 -14.96 -3.02
N ALA A 306 2.54 -14.42 -2.27
CA ALA A 306 1.32 -15.13 -1.94
C ALA A 306 0.56 -15.51 -3.23
N ASP A 307 0.30 -14.54 -4.12
CA ASP A 307 -0.39 -14.77 -5.40
C ASP A 307 0.34 -15.76 -6.29
N LEU A 308 1.66 -15.67 -6.39
CA LEU A 308 2.47 -16.61 -7.14
C LEU A 308 2.30 -18.05 -6.61
N ALA A 309 2.40 -18.23 -5.29
CA ALA A 309 2.37 -19.57 -4.68
C ALA A 309 0.97 -20.21 -4.71
N ARG A 310 -0.09 -19.41 -4.52
CA ARG A 310 -1.46 -19.91 -4.34
C ARG A 310 -2.32 -19.92 -5.61
N ASP A 311 -2.03 -19.06 -6.58
CA ASP A 311 -2.82 -18.94 -7.82
C ASP A 311 -1.96 -18.81 -9.09
N GLY A 312 -0.66 -19.08 -9.00
CA GLY A 312 0.24 -19.10 -10.16
C GLY A 312 0.43 -17.76 -10.87
N VAL A 313 0.17 -16.64 -10.19
CA VAL A 313 0.28 -15.30 -10.77
C VAL A 313 1.74 -14.88 -10.89
N ASP A 314 2.31 -15.06 -12.08
CA ASP A 314 3.68 -14.70 -12.39
C ASP A 314 3.78 -13.23 -12.81
N LEU A 315 3.98 -12.31 -11.84
CA LEU A 315 4.13 -10.89 -12.11
C LEU A 315 5.36 -10.58 -12.97
N LYS A 316 6.44 -11.37 -12.85
CA LYS A 316 7.62 -11.22 -13.70
C LYS A 316 7.28 -11.41 -15.17
N GLN A 317 6.48 -12.42 -15.51
CA GLN A 317 5.99 -12.63 -16.86
C GLN A 317 5.01 -11.54 -17.29
N ILE A 318 4.07 -11.14 -16.43
CA ILE A 318 3.07 -10.12 -16.76
C ILE A 318 3.74 -8.77 -17.03
N TYR A 319 4.65 -8.32 -16.16
CA TYR A 319 5.37 -7.07 -16.31
C TYR A 319 6.36 -7.11 -17.49
N GLY A 320 6.97 -8.27 -17.75
CA GLY A 320 7.82 -8.49 -18.93
C GLY A 320 7.08 -8.52 -20.27
N GLY A 321 5.76 -8.71 -20.26
CA GLY A 321 4.92 -8.85 -21.47
C GLY A 321 4.66 -7.54 -22.23
N LYS A 322 5.10 -6.39 -21.70
CA LYS A 322 4.97 -5.05 -22.33
C LYS A 322 3.54 -4.70 -22.74
N TYR A 323 2.56 -5.05 -21.93
CA TYR A 323 1.13 -4.84 -22.22
C TYR A 323 0.66 -3.39 -22.08
N ASN A 324 1.52 -2.36 -22.17
CA ASN A 324 1.19 -0.95 -21.89
C ASN A 324 0.28 -0.81 -20.66
N MET A 325 0.72 -1.41 -19.55
CA MET A 325 -0.06 -1.51 -18.33
C MET A 325 0.45 -0.57 -17.25
N LEU A 326 -0.46 0.01 -16.48
CA LEU A 326 -0.17 0.56 -15.17
C LEU A 326 -0.39 -0.56 -14.13
N PRO A 327 0.64 -0.87 -13.31
CA PRO A 327 0.58 -1.99 -12.37
C PRO A 327 -0.41 -1.72 -11.23
N PRO A 328 -0.85 -2.76 -10.50
CA PRO A 328 -1.84 -2.62 -9.45
C PRO A 328 -1.43 -1.69 -8.29
N PRO A 329 -2.38 -0.96 -7.66
CA PRO A 329 -2.14 -0.17 -6.45
C PRO A 329 -1.98 -1.01 -5.18
N ASN A 330 -1.87 -0.30 -4.06
CA ASN A 330 -2.37 -0.77 -2.76
C ASN A 330 -3.82 -1.27 -2.88
N SER A 331 -4.16 -2.30 -2.12
CA SER A 331 -5.54 -2.76 -2.00
C SER A 331 -6.17 -2.01 -0.83
N PRO A 332 -7.09 -1.05 -1.02
CA PRO A 332 -7.71 -0.27 0.07
C PRO A 332 -8.71 -1.10 0.88
N TRP A 333 -8.51 -2.41 0.92
CA TRP A 333 -9.36 -3.39 1.58
C TRP A 333 -9.19 -3.34 3.10
N ALA A 334 -8.12 -2.74 3.62
CA ALA A 334 -7.93 -2.53 5.05
C ALA A 334 -9.07 -1.70 5.67
N ALA A 335 -9.79 -0.89 4.87
CA ALA A 335 -11.04 -0.25 5.29
C ALA A 335 -12.11 -1.25 5.76
N LEU A 336 -12.12 -2.45 5.18
CA LEU A 336 -13.17 -3.44 5.37
C LEU A 336 -12.82 -4.47 6.45
N ASP A 337 -11.55 -4.88 6.54
CA ASP A 337 -11.11 -5.93 7.47
C ASP A 337 -10.13 -5.47 8.56
N GLY A 338 -9.61 -4.24 8.47
CA GLY A 338 -8.62 -3.68 9.39
C GLY A 338 -7.22 -4.30 9.25
N ASP A 339 -6.92 -4.95 8.12
CA ASP A 339 -5.64 -5.61 7.85
C ASP A 339 -4.67 -4.73 7.05
N PHE A 340 -4.17 -3.67 7.69
CA PHE A 340 -3.18 -2.77 7.08
C PHE A 340 -1.87 -3.47 6.72
N GLY A 341 -1.48 -4.52 7.44
CA GLY A 341 -0.32 -5.33 7.10
C GLY A 341 -0.44 -5.97 5.72
N LEU A 342 -1.62 -6.52 5.37
CA LEU A 342 -1.83 -7.14 4.06
C LEU A 342 -1.79 -6.11 2.94
N GLU A 343 -2.44 -4.97 3.14
CA GLU A 343 -2.39 -3.86 2.19
C GLU A 343 -0.94 -3.39 1.95
N MET A 344 -0.19 -3.16 3.03
CA MET A 344 1.18 -2.64 2.96
C MET A 344 2.14 -3.63 2.30
N VAL A 345 2.05 -4.92 2.63
CA VAL A 345 2.87 -5.96 1.98
C VAL A 345 2.46 -6.14 0.52
N GLY A 346 1.16 -6.14 0.22
CA GLY A 346 0.66 -6.16 -1.16
C GLY A 346 1.21 -5.01 -1.97
N TYR A 347 1.14 -3.79 -1.43
CA TYR A 347 1.64 -2.58 -2.09
C TYR A 347 3.15 -2.61 -2.29
N MET A 348 3.93 -2.87 -1.25
CA MET A 348 5.40 -2.91 -1.33
C MET A 348 5.89 -3.99 -2.30
N SER A 349 5.42 -5.23 -2.17
CA SER A 349 5.91 -6.34 -3.00
C SER A 349 5.66 -6.12 -4.49
N ARG A 350 4.50 -5.56 -4.86
CA ARG A 350 4.15 -5.25 -6.26
C ARG A 350 4.97 -4.13 -6.88
N MET A 351 5.50 -3.23 -6.05
CA MET A 351 6.35 -2.13 -6.53
C MET A 351 7.85 -2.36 -6.34
N ALA A 352 8.26 -3.54 -5.85
CA ALA A 352 9.66 -3.94 -5.81
C ALA A 352 10.26 -3.97 -7.23
N GLU A 353 9.51 -4.53 -8.18
CA GLU A 353 9.78 -4.46 -9.62
C GLU A 353 8.53 -3.96 -10.33
N LEU A 354 8.70 -3.21 -11.41
CA LEU A 354 7.59 -2.60 -12.15
C LEU A 354 7.81 -2.75 -13.66
N PRO A 355 6.73 -2.78 -14.48
CA PRO A 355 6.84 -2.82 -15.94
C PRO A 355 7.46 -1.54 -16.53
N ASP A 356 7.30 -0.42 -15.83
CA ASP A 356 8.00 0.85 -16.06
C ASP A 356 8.10 1.61 -14.72
N GLU A 357 8.45 2.89 -14.74
CA GLU A 357 8.69 3.64 -13.50
C GLU A 357 7.43 4.27 -12.86
N ARG A 358 6.24 4.03 -13.42
CA ARG A 358 4.95 4.54 -12.96
C ARG A 358 4.22 3.48 -12.13
N TYR A 359 3.64 3.94 -11.03
CA TYR A 359 2.73 3.18 -10.19
C TYR A 359 1.77 4.13 -9.47
N LEU A 360 0.73 3.56 -8.86
CA LEU A 360 -0.42 4.29 -8.36
C LEU A 360 -0.74 3.99 -6.89
N PHE A 361 -1.21 5.01 -6.18
CA PHE A 361 -1.86 4.89 -4.87
C PHE A 361 -3.36 5.11 -5.07
N ARG A 362 -4.20 4.26 -4.48
CA ARG A 362 -5.66 4.32 -4.59
C ARG A 362 -6.27 4.44 -3.20
N TYR A 363 -7.13 5.44 -3.01
CA TYR A 363 -7.78 5.73 -1.74
C TYR A 363 -9.30 5.58 -1.85
N TYR A 364 -9.92 5.02 -0.81
CA TYR A 364 -11.34 4.65 -0.81
C TYR A 364 -12.16 5.68 -0.01
N THR A 365 -12.74 6.65 -0.70
CA THR A 365 -13.56 7.73 -0.14
C THR A 365 -15.02 7.32 0.03
N HIS A 366 -15.62 6.84 -1.07
CA HIS A 366 -17.03 6.47 -1.17
C HIS A 366 -17.19 5.11 -1.85
N ASP A 367 -18.32 4.45 -1.60
CA ASP A 367 -18.75 3.31 -2.40
C ASP A 367 -20.05 3.64 -3.14
N PRO A 368 -20.06 3.66 -4.48
CA PRO A 368 -21.25 3.95 -5.24
C PRO A 368 -22.18 2.76 -5.42
N TRP A 369 -21.89 1.53 -4.98
CA TRP A 369 -22.76 0.36 -5.14
C TRP A 369 -23.13 -0.36 -3.84
N TRP A 370 -22.28 -0.30 -2.81
CA TRP A 370 -22.60 -0.67 -1.43
C TRP A 370 -22.97 0.57 -0.62
N VAL A 371 -23.90 0.44 0.35
CA VAL A 371 -24.30 1.58 1.20
C VAL A 371 -23.23 1.82 2.27
N ASN A 372 -22.15 2.49 1.87
CA ASN A 372 -21.13 3.03 2.75
C ASN A 372 -20.33 4.15 2.08
N SER A 373 -19.69 4.95 2.92
CA SER A 373 -18.67 5.91 2.54
C SER A 373 -17.45 5.67 3.43
N PRO A 374 -16.46 4.88 2.97
CA PRO A 374 -15.39 4.40 3.85
C PRO A 374 -14.66 5.49 4.61
N TRP A 375 -14.48 6.68 4.04
CA TRP A 375 -13.99 7.85 4.79
C TRP A 375 -14.80 8.13 6.05
N LEU A 376 -16.12 8.21 5.92
CA LEU A 376 -17.03 8.59 6.99
C LEU A 376 -17.28 7.43 7.98
N ASP A 377 -17.53 6.21 7.47
CA ASP A 377 -18.08 5.11 8.29
C ASP A 377 -17.13 3.94 8.56
N ARG A 378 -16.04 3.78 7.81
CA ARG A 378 -15.04 2.72 8.05
C ARG A 378 -13.80 3.27 8.74
N TYR A 379 -13.21 4.29 8.16
CA TYR A 379 -12.04 4.96 8.73
C TYR A 379 -12.43 5.87 9.90
N GLY A 380 -13.69 6.32 9.96
CA GLY A 380 -14.17 7.22 11.01
C GLY A 380 -13.57 8.62 10.91
N GLN A 381 -13.35 9.10 9.68
CA GLN A 381 -12.70 10.38 9.36
C GLN A 381 -11.24 10.45 9.83
N GLU A 382 -10.55 9.30 9.88
CA GLU A 382 -9.16 9.20 10.32
C GLU A 382 -8.22 8.87 9.13
N PRO A 383 -7.14 9.64 8.89
CA PRO A 383 -6.29 9.53 7.70
C PRO A 383 -5.21 8.43 7.75
N HIS A 384 -5.42 7.37 8.54
CA HIS A 384 -4.39 6.33 8.72
C HIS A 384 -4.09 5.58 7.42
N ASP A 385 -5.11 5.34 6.58
CA ASP A 385 -4.95 4.71 5.27
C ASP A 385 -4.49 5.67 4.16
N ILE A 386 -4.16 6.92 4.53
CA ILE A 386 -3.42 7.86 3.70
C ILE A 386 -1.96 7.85 4.14
N TYR A 387 -1.71 8.07 5.42
CA TYR A 387 -0.36 8.27 5.93
C TYR A 387 0.48 6.98 5.94
N LEU A 388 -0.11 5.82 6.21
CA LEU A 388 0.64 4.56 6.18
C LEU A 388 1.13 4.24 4.76
N PRO A 389 0.27 4.15 3.72
CA PRO A 389 0.74 3.80 2.38
C PRO A 389 1.59 4.90 1.73
N MET A 390 1.28 6.19 1.95
CA MET A 390 2.05 7.28 1.34
C MET A 390 3.41 7.55 2.02
N ALA A 391 3.64 7.00 3.22
CA ALA A 391 4.97 6.96 3.83
C ALA A 391 5.89 5.89 3.21
N VAL A 392 5.36 5.06 2.30
CA VAL A 392 6.13 4.01 1.63
C VAL A 392 6.80 4.53 0.36
N ALA A 393 8.04 4.10 0.12
CA ALA A 393 8.74 4.36 -1.13
C ALA A 393 9.49 3.13 -1.66
N ARG A 394 9.64 3.07 -2.99
CA ARG A 394 10.53 2.09 -3.66
C ARG A 394 11.87 2.74 -3.99
N ILE A 395 12.94 1.95 -3.95
CA ILE A 395 14.25 2.31 -4.51
C ILE A 395 14.44 1.55 -5.81
N ASN A 396 14.71 2.26 -6.91
CA ASN A 396 15.00 1.62 -8.19
C ASN A 396 16.49 1.22 -8.30
N ALA A 397 16.83 0.53 -9.39
CA ALA A 397 18.19 0.12 -9.75
C ALA A 397 19.27 1.21 -9.66
N LYS A 398 18.90 2.48 -9.89
CA LYS A 398 19.83 3.63 -9.83
C LYS A 398 20.02 4.20 -8.42
N GLY A 399 19.33 3.63 -7.42
CA GLY A 399 19.31 4.16 -6.06
C GLY A 399 18.51 5.45 -5.94
N GLU A 400 17.47 5.63 -6.76
CA GLU A 400 16.55 6.76 -6.67
C GLU A 400 15.33 6.38 -5.83
N ILE A 401 14.92 7.28 -4.93
CA ILE A 401 13.65 7.17 -4.20
C ILE A 401 12.51 7.54 -5.15
N ARG A 402 11.64 6.57 -5.43
CA ARG A 402 10.47 6.74 -6.29
C ARG A 402 9.20 6.73 -5.43
N LEU A 403 8.30 7.66 -5.78
CA LEU A 403 7.01 7.91 -5.15
C LEU A 403 5.89 7.55 -6.13
N PRO A 404 4.66 7.29 -5.65
CA PRO A 404 3.52 7.05 -6.54
C PRO A 404 3.35 8.24 -7.48
N THR A 405 3.26 7.92 -8.76
CA THR A 405 3.11 8.91 -9.84
C THR A 405 1.65 9.19 -10.13
N HIS A 406 0.76 8.27 -9.77
CA HIS A 406 -0.67 8.34 -9.99
C HIS A 406 -1.42 8.23 -8.66
N LEU A 407 -2.55 8.92 -8.55
CA LEU A 407 -3.46 8.90 -7.41
C LEU A 407 -4.88 8.65 -7.89
N ASN A 408 -5.61 7.71 -7.28
CA ASN A 408 -7.01 7.42 -7.60
C ASN A 408 -7.89 7.55 -6.36
N PHE A 409 -9.11 8.11 -6.51
CA PHE A 409 -10.15 8.13 -5.48
C PHE A 409 -11.33 7.28 -5.91
N LEU A 410 -11.56 6.18 -5.19
CA LEU A 410 -12.76 5.35 -5.31
C LEU A 410 -13.76 5.80 -4.24
N THR A 411 -14.88 6.42 -4.53
CA THR A 411 -15.24 7.25 -5.69
C THR A 411 -15.49 8.71 -5.25
N ALA A 412 -15.71 9.60 -6.21
CA ALA A 412 -16.16 10.97 -5.96
C ALA A 412 -17.65 11.07 -5.60
N ASP A 413 -18.48 10.09 -6.00
CA ASP A 413 -19.90 10.00 -5.67
C ASP A 413 -20.22 8.89 -4.67
N ASN A 414 -21.23 9.11 -3.82
CA ASN A 414 -21.72 8.10 -2.88
C ASN A 414 -22.73 7.13 -3.51
N SER A 415 -23.21 6.16 -2.72
CA SER A 415 -24.15 5.11 -3.15
C SER A 415 -25.47 5.64 -3.75
N TYR A 416 -25.83 6.89 -3.45
CA TYR A 416 -27.03 7.58 -3.92
C TYR A 416 -26.74 8.57 -5.07
N GLY A 417 -25.52 8.60 -5.59
CA GLY A 417 -25.10 9.49 -6.66
C GLY A 417 -25.01 10.95 -6.22
N GLU A 418 -24.73 11.21 -4.95
CA GLU A 418 -24.46 12.56 -4.46
C GLU A 418 -22.97 12.84 -4.55
N LEU A 419 -22.60 14.11 -4.76
CA LEU A 419 -21.22 14.61 -4.75
C LEU A 419 -21.04 15.48 -3.49
N PRO A 420 -20.88 14.88 -2.30
CA PRO A 420 -20.79 15.65 -1.06
C PRO A 420 -19.43 16.34 -0.95
N ALA A 421 -19.42 17.68 -0.89
CA ALA A 421 -18.19 18.47 -0.74
C ALA A 421 -17.39 18.17 0.54
N GLN A 422 -18.05 17.64 1.59
CA GLN A 422 -17.43 17.29 2.86
C GLN A 422 -16.21 16.39 2.71
N VAL A 423 -16.29 15.32 1.91
CA VAL A 423 -15.21 14.33 1.82
C VAL A 423 -13.97 14.90 1.12
N PRO A 424 -14.07 15.57 -0.03
CA PRO A 424 -12.94 16.33 -0.59
C PRO A 424 -12.33 17.33 0.41
N ASP A 425 -13.15 18.12 1.11
CA ASP A 425 -12.69 19.14 2.06
C ASP A 425 -11.87 18.55 3.23
N GLU A 426 -12.22 17.35 3.68
CA GLU A 426 -11.54 16.65 4.76
C GLU A 426 -10.32 15.83 4.29
N VAL A 427 -10.40 15.19 3.12
CA VAL A 427 -9.36 14.26 2.62
C VAL A 427 -8.19 14.97 1.94
N ILE A 428 -8.46 16.04 1.16
CA ILE A 428 -7.43 16.73 0.37
C ILE A 428 -6.26 17.23 1.25
N PRO A 429 -6.48 17.86 2.42
CA PRO A 429 -5.40 18.29 3.28
C PRO A 429 -4.46 17.15 3.70
N HIS A 430 -5.01 15.96 3.96
CA HIS A 430 -4.24 14.79 4.37
C HIS A 430 -3.40 14.21 3.23
N ILE A 431 -3.97 14.11 2.02
CA ILE A 431 -3.23 13.69 0.81
C ILE A 431 -2.08 14.64 0.51
N LEU A 432 -2.34 15.95 0.53
CA LEU A 432 -1.32 16.96 0.27
C LEU A 432 -0.24 16.94 1.35
N LYS A 433 -0.62 16.81 2.63
CA LYS A 433 0.35 16.68 3.73
C LYS A 433 1.26 15.46 3.54
N ALA A 434 0.68 14.29 3.24
CA ALA A 434 1.46 13.09 2.97
C ALA A 434 2.39 13.24 1.74
N ARG A 435 1.97 14.01 0.73
CA ARG A 435 2.79 14.32 -0.44
C ARG A 435 3.93 15.30 -0.13
N TYR A 436 3.71 16.26 0.76
CA TYR A 436 4.74 17.22 1.20
C TYR A 436 5.81 16.57 2.06
N ASP A 437 5.42 15.56 2.83
CA ASP A 437 6.27 14.84 3.77
C ASP A 437 6.76 13.49 3.21
N SER A 438 6.62 13.29 1.89
CA SER A 438 6.98 12.03 1.22
C SER A 438 8.45 11.65 1.44
N PRO A 439 8.79 10.35 1.41
CA PRO A 439 10.16 9.90 1.62
C PRO A 439 11.15 10.49 0.59
N THR A 440 12.34 10.86 1.05
CA THR A 440 13.46 11.35 0.20
C THR A 440 14.74 10.53 0.34
N ALA A 441 14.78 9.59 1.29
CA ALA A 441 15.89 8.67 1.52
C ALA A 441 15.37 7.29 1.99
N PRO A 442 16.21 6.24 2.00
CA PRO A 442 15.84 4.96 2.61
C PRO A 442 15.42 5.15 4.06
N GLY A 443 14.33 4.50 4.48
CA GLY A 443 13.90 4.49 5.87
C GLY A 443 14.85 3.70 6.78
N PRO A 444 14.60 3.71 8.11
CA PRO A 444 15.36 2.89 9.05
C PRO A 444 15.27 1.39 8.74
N LEU A 445 14.18 0.94 8.12
CA LEU A 445 14.01 -0.44 7.66
C LEU A 445 13.80 -0.45 6.15
N VAL A 446 14.55 -1.31 5.47
CA VAL A 446 14.51 -1.49 4.03
C VAL A 446 14.30 -2.97 3.72
N TRP A 447 13.16 -3.32 3.13
CA TRP A 447 12.88 -4.68 2.70
C TRP A 447 13.52 -4.95 1.34
N VAL A 448 14.49 -5.86 1.34
CA VAL A 448 15.13 -6.38 0.12
C VAL A 448 14.30 -7.57 -0.34
N TYR A 449 13.40 -7.31 -1.29
CA TYR A 449 12.38 -8.24 -1.76
C TYR A 449 12.94 -9.23 -2.80
N PRO A 450 12.78 -10.54 -2.57
CA PRO A 450 13.28 -11.61 -3.44
C PRO A 450 12.39 -11.83 -4.68
N PHE A 451 12.15 -10.77 -5.47
CA PHE A 451 11.24 -10.82 -6.62
C PHE A 451 11.68 -11.90 -7.62
N ASP A 452 12.93 -11.86 -8.08
CA ASP A 452 13.44 -12.80 -9.08
C ASP A 452 13.55 -14.22 -8.56
N GLU A 453 13.96 -14.35 -7.30
CA GLU A 453 14.12 -15.62 -6.60
C GLU A 453 12.79 -16.33 -6.46
N TYR A 454 11.74 -15.67 -5.95
CA TYR A 454 10.41 -16.26 -5.82
C TYR A 454 9.88 -16.79 -7.15
N HIS A 455 9.94 -15.97 -8.21
CA HIS A 455 9.52 -16.39 -9.55
C HIS A 455 10.38 -17.52 -10.12
N THR A 456 11.65 -17.64 -9.71
CA THR A 456 12.50 -18.75 -10.14
C THR A 456 12.21 -20.03 -9.35
N TRP A 457 12.10 -19.92 -8.03
CA TRP A 457 11.88 -21.05 -7.12
C TRP A 457 10.54 -21.71 -7.35
N ALA A 458 9.47 -20.94 -7.61
CA ALA A 458 8.14 -21.50 -7.87
C ALA A 458 8.13 -22.58 -8.97
N TYR A 459 8.99 -22.45 -10.00
CA TYR A 459 9.04 -23.41 -11.11
C TYR A 459 10.24 -24.36 -11.06
N LYS A 460 11.39 -23.94 -10.49
CA LYS A 460 12.61 -24.78 -10.44
C LYS A 460 12.76 -25.58 -9.14
N GLN A 461 12.13 -25.12 -8.06
CA GLN A 461 12.19 -25.69 -6.71
C GLN A 461 10.79 -25.65 -6.07
N PRO A 462 9.79 -26.34 -6.67
CA PRO A 462 8.39 -26.26 -6.23
C PRO A 462 8.16 -26.62 -4.76
N ASP A 463 9.05 -27.40 -4.14
CA ASP A 463 9.00 -27.69 -2.70
C ASP A 463 9.15 -26.44 -1.82
N ARG A 464 9.56 -25.31 -2.40
CA ARG A 464 9.70 -24.00 -1.74
C ARG A 464 8.46 -23.11 -1.89
N LEU A 465 7.37 -23.57 -2.49
CA LEU A 465 6.10 -22.81 -2.51
C LEU A 465 5.62 -22.42 -1.10
N PRO A 466 5.70 -23.29 -0.07
CA PRO A 466 5.40 -22.89 1.30
C PRO A 466 6.28 -21.74 1.80
N GLU A 467 7.56 -21.68 1.39
CA GLU A 467 8.51 -20.62 1.76
C GLU A 467 8.16 -19.28 1.11
N ILE A 468 7.81 -19.30 -0.18
CA ILE A 468 7.35 -18.11 -0.93
C ILE A 468 6.08 -17.54 -0.30
N TYR A 469 5.09 -18.40 -0.04
CA TYR A 469 3.83 -18.01 0.60
C TYR A 469 4.08 -17.45 2.00
N TYR A 470 4.83 -18.18 2.82
CA TYR A 470 5.17 -17.78 4.19
C TYR A 470 5.84 -16.41 4.27
N GLY A 471 6.80 -16.11 3.39
CA GLY A 471 7.63 -14.93 3.53
C GLY A 471 6.82 -13.64 3.59
N ASP A 472 5.85 -13.51 2.69
CA ASP A 472 4.98 -12.34 2.65
C ASP A 472 3.98 -12.32 3.82
N TRP A 473 3.41 -13.47 4.19
CA TRP A 473 2.47 -13.58 5.31
C TRP A 473 3.12 -13.26 6.66
N LEU A 474 4.38 -13.64 6.86
CA LEU A 474 5.14 -13.28 8.06
C LEU A 474 5.30 -11.76 8.15
N ILE A 475 5.73 -11.10 7.07
CA ILE A 475 5.91 -9.64 7.06
C ILE A 475 4.57 -8.92 7.27
N ARG A 476 3.47 -9.43 6.69
CA ARG A 476 2.11 -8.90 6.95
C ARG A 476 1.80 -8.90 8.44
N GLN A 477 2.08 -10.01 9.11
CA GLN A 477 1.85 -10.10 10.55
C GLN A 477 2.81 -9.23 11.35
N ALA A 478 4.08 -9.12 10.94
CA ALA A 478 5.04 -8.25 11.60
C ALA A 478 4.57 -6.79 11.57
N ILE A 479 4.10 -6.30 10.41
CA ILE A 479 3.58 -4.93 10.25
C ILE A 479 2.35 -4.71 11.14
N ASN A 480 1.40 -5.66 11.17
CA ASN A 480 0.24 -5.61 12.07
C ASN A 480 0.61 -5.67 13.56
N ASN A 481 1.86 -6.03 13.87
CA ASN A 481 2.42 -6.06 15.22
C ASN A 481 3.48 -4.96 15.46
N GLY A 482 3.42 -3.87 14.66
CA GLY A 482 4.21 -2.67 14.87
C GLY A 482 5.63 -2.72 14.32
N PHE A 483 5.92 -3.57 13.33
CA PHE A 483 7.19 -3.56 12.60
C PHE A 483 7.23 -2.36 11.63
N PRO A 484 8.09 -1.34 11.85
CA PRO A 484 7.99 -0.04 11.20
C PRO A 484 8.60 0.00 9.79
N LEU A 485 8.18 -0.91 8.92
CA LEU A 485 8.69 -1.05 7.56
C LEU A 485 8.01 -0.07 6.59
N ASN A 486 8.81 0.66 5.80
CA ASN A 486 8.28 1.63 4.83
C ASN A 486 9.04 1.67 3.48
N THR A 487 10.16 0.97 3.35
CA THR A 487 11.02 1.08 2.15
C THR A 487 11.20 -0.28 1.52
N ILE A 488 11.10 -0.35 0.19
CA ILE A 488 11.22 -1.59 -0.59
C ILE A 488 12.21 -1.44 -1.74
N LEU A 489 12.96 -2.50 -2.05
CA LEU A 489 13.66 -2.68 -3.31
C LEU A 489 13.81 -4.16 -3.63
N SER A 490 14.00 -4.51 -4.90
CA SER A 490 14.30 -5.88 -5.30
C SER A 490 15.74 -6.30 -4.95
N THR A 491 15.98 -7.61 -4.83
CA THR A 491 17.33 -8.20 -4.75
C THR A 491 18.24 -7.78 -5.90
N GLY A 492 17.69 -7.66 -7.11
CA GLY A 492 18.40 -7.15 -8.29
C GLY A 492 18.83 -5.69 -8.14
N SER A 493 17.89 -4.81 -7.78
CA SER A 493 18.18 -3.38 -7.55
C SER A 493 19.16 -3.17 -6.39
N PHE A 494 19.03 -3.94 -5.31
CA PHE A 494 19.96 -3.90 -4.18
C PHE A 494 21.41 -4.14 -4.59
N GLN A 495 21.66 -5.18 -5.39
CA GLN A 495 23.01 -5.51 -5.84
C GLN A 495 23.64 -4.40 -6.69
N GLN A 496 22.84 -3.74 -7.54
CA GLN A 496 23.29 -2.61 -8.36
C GLN A 496 23.59 -1.38 -7.49
N VAL A 497 22.66 -1.01 -6.62
CA VAL A 497 22.82 0.12 -5.69
C VAL A 497 24.06 -0.05 -4.80
N MET A 498 24.28 -1.24 -4.24
CA MET A 498 25.46 -1.50 -3.41
C MET A 498 26.78 -1.44 -4.18
N THR A 499 26.75 -1.76 -5.47
CA THR A 499 27.94 -1.68 -6.34
C THR A 499 28.28 -0.22 -6.65
N GLU A 500 27.28 0.60 -6.97
CA GLU A 500 27.48 2.01 -7.33
C GLU A 500 27.64 2.93 -6.12
N LYS A 501 26.95 2.62 -5.01
CA LYS A 501 26.83 3.46 -3.81
C LYS A 501 26.95 2.60 -2.54
N PRO A 502 28.14 2.10 -2.17
CA PRO A 502 28.32 1.17 -1.04
C PRO A 502 27.82 1.68 0.32
N ALA A 503 27.76 3.01 0.51
CA ALA A 503 27.33 3.64 1.76
C ALA A 503 25.81 3.93 1.81
N PHE A 504 25.04 3.60 0.78
CA PHE A 504 23.65 4.05 0.62
C PHE A 504 22.72 3.58 1.74
N PHE A 505 23.01 2.44 2.36
CA PHE A 505 22.20 1.83 3.43
C PHE A 505 22.84 1.91 4.82
N ASN A 506 23.83 2.77 5.04
CA ASN A 506 24.55 2.84 6.32
C ASN A 506 23.65 3.18 7.53
N GLU A 507 22.55 3.90 7.29
CA GLU A 507 21.57 4.25 8.32
C GLU A 507 20.40 3.26 8.43
N SER A 508 20.36 2.25 7.56
CA SER A 508 19.24 1.32 7.43
C SER A 508 19.57 -0.07 7.97
N ILE A 509 18.54 -0.76 8.45
CA ILE A 509 18.54 -2.20 8.68
C ILE A 509 17.93 -2.84 7.43
N LEU A 510 18.70 -3.66 6.73
CA LEU A 510 18.17 -4.45 5.63
C LEU A 510 17.36 -5.62 6.19
N VAL A 511 16.17 -5.84 5.65
CA VAL A 511 15.27 -6.92 6.01
C VAL A 511 15.16 -7.83 4.79
N SER A 512 15.53 -9.10 4.91
CA SER A 512 15.46 -10.03 3.78
C SER A 512 15.26 -11.48 4.23
N ILE A 513 14.98 -12.34 3.27
CA ILE A 513 14.93 -13.79 3.49
C ILE A 513 16.34 -14.38 3.52
N VAL A 514 16.47 -15.64 3.96
CA VAL A 514 17.71 -16.40 3.81
C VAL A 514 18.00 -16.60 2.31
N PRO A 515 19.19 -16.21 1.80
CA PRO A 515 19.51 -16.30 0.38
C PRO A 515 19.80 -17.75 -0.03
N GLU A 516 19.59 -18.03 -1.32
CA GLU A 516 19.96 -19.31 -1.92
C GLU A 516 21.48 -19.49 -1.98
N THR A 517 21.93 -20.72 -1.72
CA THR A 517 23.34 -21.13 -1.74
C THR A 517 24.09 -20.69 -2.99
N GLY A 518 25.25 -20.05 -2.81
CA GLY A 518 26.16 -19.66 -3.87
C GLY A 518 25.70 -18.47 -4.73
N SER A 519 24.52 -17.90 -4.45
CA SER A 519 23.97 -16.80 -5.22
C SER A 519 24.81 -15.52 -5.10
N ALA A 520 24.73 -14.64 -6.11
CA ALA A 520 25.34 -13.32 -6.03
C ALA A 520 24.75 -12.48 -4.88
N PHE A 521 23.45 -12.69 -4.61
CA PHE A 521 22.76 -12.08 -3.49
C PHE A 521 23.32 -12.52 -2.13
N GLU A 522 23.58 -13.82 -1.93
CA GLU A 522 24.24 -14.36 -0.72
C GLU A 522 25.56 -13.63 -0.44
N LYS A 523 26.42 -13.54 -1.46
CA LYS A 523 27.72 -12.88 -1.36
C LYS A 523 27.57 -11.41 -0.99
N LYS A 524 26.63 -10.70 -1.61
CA LYS A 524 26.41 -9.27 -1.33
C LYS A 524 25.86 -9.00 0.06
N LEU A 525 25.01 -9.87 0.60
CA LEU A 525 24.57 -9.76 2.00
C LEU A 525 25.71 -10.00 2.99
N ILE A 526 26.56 -11.01 2.72
CA ILE A 526 27.75 -11.28 3.54
C ILE A 526 28.69 -10.07 3.52
N ASP A 527 29.01 -9.57 2.32
CA ASP A 527 29.86 -8.38 2.14
C ASP A 527 29.28 -7.18 2.90
N PHE A 528 27.97 -6.95 2.79
CA PHE A 528 27.30 -5.83 3.46
C PHE A 528 27.49 -5.89 4.98
N VAL A 529 27.23 -7.05 5.61
CA VAL A 529 27.41 -7.22 7.06
C VAL A 529 28.88 -7.06 7.46
N GLN A 530 29.81 -7.68 6.74
CA GLN A 530 31.24 -7.61 7.08
C GLN A 530 31.82 -6.19 6.96
N ASN A 531 31.18 -5.31 6.20
CA ASN A 531 31.55 -3.91 6.02
C ASN A 531 30.74 -2.94 6.90
N GLY A 532 30.16 -3.40 8.01
CA GLY A 532 29.46 -2.54 8.97
C GLY A 532 27.93 -2.53 8.83
N GLY A 533 27.38 -3.26 7.87
CA GLY A 533 25.95 -3.32 7.59
C GLY A 533 25.13 -4.02 8.68
N LYS A 534 23.85 -3.65 8.78
CA LYS A 534 22.87 -4.23 9.71
C LYS A 534 21.84 -5.04 8.93
N LEU A 535 21.77 -6.33 9.19
CA LEU A 535 20.91 -7.25 8.45
C LEU A 535 19.99 -8.03 9.39
N LEU A 536 18.68 -7.98 9.13
CA LEU A 536 17.68 -8.87 9.71
C LEU A 536 17.28 -9.89 8.63
N VAL A 537 17.58 -11.16 8.88
CA VAL A 537 17.22 -12.27 8.01
C VAL A 537 16.07 -13.07 8.63
N TYR A 538 15.08 -13.44 7.81
CA TYR A 538 13.97 -14.27 8.27
C TYR A 538 13.70 -15.50 7.40
N GLY A 539 13.03 -16.49 8.00
CA GLY A 539 12.56 -17.69 7.31
C GLY A 539 13.46 -18.92 7.45
N PRO A 540 13.10 -20.03 6.77
CA PRO A 540 13.87 -21.28 6.81
C PRO A 540 15.28 -21.09 6.24
N ALA A 541 16.23 -21.93 6.70
CA ALA A 541 17.62 -21.87 6.28
C ALA A 541 18.09 -23.13 5.54
N ASP A 542 17.14 -23.98 5.09
CA ASP A 542 17.41 -25.28 4.48
C ASP A 542 18.18 -25.17 3.16
N HIS A 543 18.01 -24.08 2.42
CA HIS A 543 18.63 -23.82 1.12
C HIS A 543 19.84 -22.86 1.20
N ALA A 544 20.28 -22.52 2.41
CA ALA A 544 21.39 -21.59 2.63
C ALA A 544 22.75 -22.23 2.32
N GLY A 545 23.67 -21.45 1.75
CA GLY A 545 25.04 -21.90 1.52
C GLY A 545 25.85 -21.96 2.81
N ALA A 546 26.92 -22.76 2.80
CA ALA A 546 27.81 -22.91 3.97
C ALA A 546 28.39 -21.58 4.45
N ALA A 547 28.63 -20.64 3.53
CA ALA A 547 29.12 -19.30 3.86
C ALA A 547 28.09 -18.50 4.68
N PHE A 548 26.82 -18.50 4.25
CA PHE A 548 25.76 -17.80 4.98
C PHE A 548 25.39 -18.49 6.30
N LEU A 549 25.35 -19.82 6.33
CA LEU A 549 25.19 -20.57 7.60
C LEU A 549 26.32 -20.24 8.57
N ASN A 550 27.55 -20.14 8.09
CA ASN A 550 28.68 -19.72 8.89
C ASN A 550 28.59 -18.25 9.31
N LEU A 551 28.06 -17.33 8.49
CA LEU A 551 27.78 -15.94 8.88
C LEU A 551 26.82 -15.92 10.08
N LEU A 552 25.72 -16.68 10.00
CA LEU A 552 24.69 -16.74 11.03
C LEU A 552 25.07 -17.57 12.27
N ASN A 553 26.16 -18.35 12.24
CA ASN A 553 26.44 -19.39 13.24
C ASN A 553 25.28 -20.40 13.35
N LEU A 554 24.74 -20.82 12.20
CA LEU A 554 23.55 -21.65 12.08
C LEU A 554 23.92 -23.07 11.65
N ARG A 555 23.21 -24.06 12.20
CA ARG A 555 23.08 -25.41 11.61
C ARG A 555 21.61 -25.85 11.66
N ASN A 556 21.24 -26.76 10.78
CA ASN A 556 19.92 -27.39 10.81
C ASN A 556 20.01 -28.78 11.44
N GLY A 557 19.10 -29.08 12.37
CA GLY A 557 18.81 -30.42 12.86
C GLY A 557 17.50 -30.95 12.27
N PRO A 558 16.92 -32.03 12.84
CA PRO A 558 15.59 -32.49 12.45
C PRO A 558 14.55 -31.37 12.63
N ALA A 559 13.69 -31.17 11.63
CA ALA A 559 12.61 -30.20 11.70
C ALA A 559 11.56 -30.63 12.75
N LEU A 560 11.06 -29.67 13.52
CA LEU A 560 9.98 -29.85 14.49
C LEU A 560 8.79 -28.95 14.11
N GLU A 561 7.57 -29.37 14.40
CA GLU A 561 6.34 -28.60 14.14
C GLU A 561 5.29 -28.83 15.24
N ASP A 562 4.11 -28.24 15.12
CA ASP A 562 3.02 -28.23 16.09
C ASP A 562 3.28 -27.32 17.31
N GLU A 563 3.00 -27.83 18.51
CA GLU A 563 2.99 -27.05 19.75
C GLU A 563 4.39 -26.93 20.35
N PHE A 564 4.74 -25.70 20.71
CA PHE A 564 5.98 -25.35 21.38
C PHE A 564 5.72 -24.49 22.62
N GLN A 565 6.59 -24.68 23.61
CA GLN A 565 6.81 -23.71 24.67
C GLN A 565 7.84 -22.68 24.21
N VAL A 566 7.57 -21.39 24.42
CA VAL A 566 8.40 -20.26 24.01
C VAL A 566 9.16 -19.72 25.23
N ASN A 567 10.46 -19.55 25.08
CA ASN A 567 11.30 -18.85 26.05
C ASN A 567 12.01 -17.70 25.32
N SER A 568 11.70 -16.46 25.69
CA SER A 568 12.20 -15.25 25.01
C SER A 568 12.73 -14.26 26.04
N SER A 569 13.99 -13.85 25.89
CA SER A 569 14.62 -12.78 26.68
C SER A 569 14.49 -11.41 26.01
N ILE A 570 13.76 -11.33 24.90
CA ILE A 570 13.63 -10.12 24.08
C ILE A 570 12.21 -9.55 24.06
N ASN A 571 11.30 -10.09 24.85
CA ASN A 571 9.98 -9.50 25.03
C ASN A 571 10.14 -8.15 25.73
N VAL A 572 9.79 -7.05 25.05
CA VAL A 572 10.03 -5.67 25.54
C VAL A 572 8.76 -4.89 25.86
N ASP A 573 7.59 -5.34 25.40
CA ASP A 573 6.31 -4.70 25.72
C ASP A 573 5.95 -4.86 27.21
N LYS A 574 5.23 -3.87 27.75
CA LYS A 574 4.70 -3.92 29.13
C LYS A 574 3.23 -4.26 29.10
N LEU A 575 2.85 -5.41 29.67
CA LEU A 575 1.45 -5.81 29.76
C LEU A 575 1.02 -6.05 31.19
N THR A 576 -0.25 -5.72 31.52
CA THR A 576 -0.84 -6.11 32.81
C THR A 576 -1.05 -7.62 32.87
N ARG A 577 -1.56 -8.22 31.79
CA ARG A 577 -1.58 -9.68 31.57
C ARG A 577 -0.52 -10.03 30.53
N ASN A 578 0.47 -10.82 30.94
CA ASN A 578 1.57 -11.24 30.07
C ASN A 578 1.07 -11.99 28.84
N TYR A 579 1.90 -11.98 27.79
CA TYR A 579 1.71 -12.87 26.65
C TYR A 579 1.76 -14.34 27.09
N PRO A 580 1.01 -15.23 26.42
CA PRO A 580 1.21 -16.65 26.55
C PRO A 580 2.62 -17.03 26.15
N ASP A 581 3.08 -18.16 26.67
CA ASP A 581 4.37 -18.78 26.41
C ASP A 581 4.22 -20.07 25.58
N LYS A 582 3.05 -20.28 24.96
CA LYS A 582 2.74 -21.38 24.05
C LYS A 582 2.62 -20.87 22.62
N MET A 583 3.13 -21.58 21.63
CA MET A 583 3.01 -21.22 20.21
C MET A 583 2.66 -22.46 19.39
N ILE A 584 1.90 -22.29 18.30
CA ILE A 584 1.70 -23.33 17.29
C ILE A 584 2.50 -22.95 16.04
N HIS A 585 3.32 -23.88 15.54
CA HIS A 585 4.07 -23.73 14.30
C HIS A 585 3.64 -24.81 13.31
N GLN A 586 2.90 -24.40 12.27
CA GLN A 586 2.49 -25.31 11.21
C GLN A 586 3.44 -25.15 10.02
N ALA A 587 4.13 -26.22 9.63
CA ALA A 587 5.11 -26.17 8.54
C ALA A 587 4.51 -25.67 7.23
N LEU A 588 3.27 -26.07 6.93
CA LEU A 588 2.54 -25.67 5.71
C LEU A 588 2.46 -24.15 5.53
N PHE A 589 2.23 -23.41 6.61
CA PHE A 589 2.09 -21.94 6.58
C PHE A 589 3.36 -21.19 6.99
N SER A 590 4.39 -21.92 7.45
CA SER A 590 5.61 -21.37 8.04
C SER A 590 6.89 -21.66 7.24
N GLY A 591 6.76 -22.10 5.98
CA GLY A 591 7.88 -22.40 5.10
C GLY A 591 8.67 -23.63 5.54
N GLY A 592 8.01 -24.66 6.07
CA GLY A 592 8.65 -25.84 6.68
C GLY A 592 8.71 -25.76 8.20
N GLY A 593 9.17 -26.83 8.86
CA GLY A 593 9.30 -26.88 10.32
C GLY A 593 10.49 -26.09 10.88
N ILE A 594 10.65 -26.09 12.20
CA ILE A 594 11.75 -25.46 12.92
C ILE A 594 12.94 -26.43 13.02
N ALA A 595 13.87 -26.32 12.09
CA ALA A 595 15.12 -27.10 12.07
C ALA A 595 16.30 -26.38 12.74
N THR A 596 16.19 -25.06 12.95
CA THR A 596 17.36 -24.21 13.21
C THR A 596 17.94 -24.33 14.60
N GLN A 597 19.28 -24.34 14.66
CA GLN A 597 20.06 -24.36 15.89
C GLN A 597 21.29 -23.48 15.75
N VAL A 598 21.75 -22.92 16.88
CA VAL A 598 23.07 -22.27 16.92
C VAL A 598 24.18 -23.33 16.84
N LYS A 599 25.05 -23.23 15.84
CA LYS A 599 26.11 -24.20 15.54
C LYS A 599 27.18 -24.26 16.63
N ASN A 600 27.72 -23.11 17.04
CA ASN A 600 28.66 -22.97 18.13
C ASN A 600 28.08 -22.07 19.24
N LYS A 601 27.54 -22.69 20.30
CA LYS A 601 26.96 -21.95 21.44
C LYS A 601 28.01 -21.20 22.29
N ALA A 602 29.29 -21.52 22.13
CA ALA A 602 30.40 -20.84 22.81
C ALA A 602 30.98 -19.66 22.01
N ASP A 603 30.43 -19.36 20.83
CA ASP A 603 30.82 -18.19 20.03
C ASP A 603 30.46 -16.90 20.78
N GLY A 604 31.47 -16.19 21.31
CA GLY A 604 31.26 -14.97 22.11
C GLY A 604 30.58 -13.82 21.36
N GLY A 605 30.55 -13.88 20.02
CA GLY A 605 29.83 -12.94 19.17
C GLY A 605 28.35 -13.27 18.95
N THR A 606 27.87 -14.45 19.39
CA THR A 606 26.49 -14.91 19.20
C THR A 606 25.68 -14.77 20.47
N LYS A 607 24.53 -14.11 20.39
CA LYS A 607 23.60 -13.92 21.50
C LYS A 607 22.23 -14.48 21.14
N ILE A 608 21.83 -15.57 21.81
CA ILE A 608 20.51 -16.20 21.66
C ILE A 608 19.48 -15.37 22.43
N LEU A 609 18.36 -15.07 21.77
CA LEU A 609 17.33 -14.14 22.25
C LEU A 609 15.97 -14.81 22.44
N ALA A 610 15.67 -15.85 21.66
CA ALA A 610 14.49 -16.67 21.86
C ALA A 610 14.71 -18.13 21.44
N ARG A 611 14.08 -19.04 22.17
CA ARG A 611 14.09 -20.48 21.97
C ARG A 611 12.68 -21.04 22.05
N VAL A 612 12.47 -22.19 21.43
CA VAL A 612 11.26 -22.98 21.54
C VAL A 612 11.60 -24.40 21.97
N THR A 613 10.75 -25.00 22.79
CA THR A 613 10.93 -26.38 23.25
C THR A 613 9.69 -27.23 22.99
N GLN A 614 9.91 -28.47 22.57
CA GLN A 614 8.88 -29.48 22.32
C GLN A 614 9.42 -30.85 22.74
N SER A 615 8.71 -31.55 23.62
CA SER A 615 9.05 -32.91 24.05
C SER A 615 10.53 -33.09 24.45
N GLY A 616 11.09 -32.10 25.18
CA GLY A 616 12.48 -32.07 25.62
C GLY A 616 13.51 -31.62 24.56
N ASN A 617 13.11 -31.43 23.29
CA ASN A 617 13.96 -30.89 22.24
C ASN A 617 13.88 -29.36 22.22
N GLU A 618 15.03 -28.70 22.10
CA GLU A 618 15.15 -27.24 22.00
C GLU A 618 15.55 -26.81 20.58
N ARG A 619 15.00 -25.69 20.12
CA ARG A 619 15.41 -24.98 18.91
C ARG A 619 15.60 -23.50 19.21
N GLU A 620 16.70 -22.91 18.76
CA GLU A 620 16.85 -21.47 18.74
C GLU A 620 16.07 -20.89 17.54
N VAL A 621 15.30 -19.83 17.79
CA VAL A 621 14.45 -19.20 16.77
C VAL A 621 14.77 -17.73 16.56
N VAL A 622 15.46 -17.08 17.51
CA VAL A 622 15.99 -15.72 17.35
C VAL A 622 17.36 -15.61 18.00
N TRP A 623 18.32 -15.08 17.26
CA TRP A 623 19.61 -14.67 17.80
C TRP A 623 20.22 -13.56 16.94
N VAL A 624 21.18 -12.86 17.53
CA VAL A 624 22.05 -11.94 16.80
C VAL A 624 23.47 -12.45 16.82
N ARG A 625 24.23 -12.03 15.82
CA ARG A 625 25.66 -12.20 15.79
C ARG A 625 26.36 -10.93 15.33
N GLU A 626 27.46 -10.63 15.98
CA GLU A 626 28.41 -9.59 15.59
C GLU A 626 29.83 -10.09 15.83
N LYS A 627 30.79 -9.53 15.10
CA LYS A 627 32.19 -9.84 15.29
C LYS A 627 33.05 -8.59 15.18
N PRO A 628 34.18 -8.51 15.91
CA PRO A 628 35.09 -7.36 15.81
C PRO A 628 35.53 -7.05 14.37
N GLU A 629 35.77 -8.09 13.56
CA GLU A 629 36.19 -7.94 12.16
C GLU A 629 35.10 -7.41 11.20
N TRP A 630 33.85 -7.27 11.65
CA TRP A 630 32.73 -6.80 10.81
C TRP A 630 32.52 -5.28 10.85
N ASN A 631 33.45 -4.52 11.43
CA ASN A 631 33.41 -3.05 11.45
C ASN A 631 32.09 -2.48 12.03
N GLY A 632 31.57 -3.12 13.08
CA GLY A 632 30.27 -2.76 13.68
C GLY A 632 29.05 -3.40 13.00
N GLY A 633 29.28 -4.23 12.00
CA GLY A 633 28.24 -4.99 11.31
C GLY A 633 27.63 -6.06 12.20
N LYS A 634 26.33 -6.28 12.00
CA LYS A 634 25.53 -7.15 12.86
C LYS A 634 24.44 -7.82 12.03
N VAL A 635 24.22 -9.10 12.29
CA VAL A 635 23.14 -9.88 11.69
C VAL A 635 22.20 -10.41 12.76
N ALA A 636 20.90 -10.30 12.53
CA ALA A 636 19.85 -10.95 13.29
C ALA A 636 19.23 -12.05 12.43
N TYR A 637 18.99 -13.21 13.02
CA TYR A 637 18.21 -14.27 12.40
C TYR A 637 16.91 -14.47 13.16
N VAL A 638 15.79 -14.54 12.44
CA VAL A 638 14.46 -14.84 12.96
C VAL A 638 13.85 -15.99 12.14
N ARG A 639 13.75 -17.19 12.71
CA ARG A 639 13.13 -18.32 12.00
C ARG A 639 11.70 -18.01 11.57
N GLY A 640 10.97 -17.28 12.43
CA GLY A 640 9.61 -16.78 12.23
C GLY A 640 8.54 -17.87 12.11
N THR A 641 7.42 -17.66 12.77
CA THR A 641 6.23 -18.52 12.68
C THR A 641 5.08 -17.69 12.17
N ASN A 642 4.33 -18.21 11.19
CA ASN A 642 3.09 -17.59 10.77
C ASN A 642 1.99 -17.96 11.78
N SER A 643 1.74 -17.07 12.75
CA SER A 643 0.67 -17.22 13.78
C SER A 643 -0.75 -17.04 13.23
N SER A 644 -1.04 -17.73 12.12
CA SER A 644 -2.35 -17.75 11.47
C SER A 644 -2.50 -19.04 10.65
N ARG A 645 -3.74 -19.47 10.41
CA ARG A 645 -4.04 -20.70 9.64
C ARG A 645 -5.31 -20.55 8.81
N PHE A 646 -5.44 -21.41 7.80
CA PHE A 646 -6.66 -21.48 7.01
C PHE A 646 -7.76 -22.23 7.78
N THR A 647 -8.92 -21.60 7.95
CA THR A 647 -10.09 -22.17 8.67
C THR A 647 -11.33 -22.30 7.79
N GLY A 648 -11.18 -22.15 6.46
CA GLY A 648 -12.29 -22.19 5.50
C GLY A 648 -12.84 -20.82 5.09
N GLY A 649 -12.36 -19.73 5.69
CA GLY A 649 -12.71 -18.35 5.30
C GLY A 649 -11.92 -17.85 4.08
N LYS A 650 -12.10 -16.57 3.72
CA LYS A 650 -11.36 -15.94 2.60
C LYS A 650 -9.86 -15.80 2.92
N LEU A 651 -9.53 -15.28 4.10
CA LEU A 651 -8.15 -15.04 4.55
C LEU A 651 -7.74 -16.04 5.64
N LEU A 652 -6.44 -16.07 5.96
CA LEU A 652 -5.94 -16.81 7.12
C LEU A 652 -6.49 -16.20 8.41
N ALA A 653 -7.00 -17.05 9.30
CA ALA A 653 -7.45 -16.64 10.62
C ALA A 653 -6.24 -16.52 11.57
N PRO A 654 -6.04 -15.37 12.24
CA PRO A 654 -5.01 -15.22 13.26
C PRO A 654 -5.24 -16.17 14.43
N ASP A 655 -4.15 -16.59 15.08
CA ASP A 655 -4.23 -17.29 16.36
C ASP A 655 -4.84 -16.41 17.45
N ASN A 656 -5.47 -17.03 18.46
CA ASN A 656 -5.95 -16.30 19.63
C ASN A 656 -4.76 -15.80 20.47
N PRO A 657 -4.50 -14.48 20.55
CA PRO A 657 -3.33 -13.95 21.24
C PRO A 657 -3.38 -14.14 22.76
N GLU A 658 -4.54 -14.46 23.35
CA GLU A 658 -4.64 -14.78 24.78
C GLU A 658 -4.25 -16.22 25.13
N GLU A 659 -4.16 -17.10 24.13
CA GLU A 659 -3.82 -18.52 24.29
C GLU A 659 -2.46 -18.85 23.66
N LEU A 660 -2.12 -18.18 22.56
CA LEU A 660 -0.93 -18.44 21.77
C LEU A 660 -0.09 -17.17 21.60
N PHE A 661 1.21 -17.32 21.81
CA PHE A 661 2.23 -16.31 21.54
C PHE A 661 2.24 -15.97 20.05
N THR A 662 2.17 -14.67 19.75
CA THR A 662 2.26 -14.14 18.40
C THR A 662 3.72 -14.10 17.95
N GLY A 663 4.18 -15.16 17.30
CA GLY A 663 5.56 -15.31 16.78
C GLY A 663 6.11 -14.10 16.00
N PRO A 664 5.32 -13.45 15.14
CA PRO A 664 5.74 -12.27 14.38
C PRO A 664 6.18 -11.06 15.23
N LEU A 665 5.83 -10.99 16.52
CA LEU A 665 6.33 -9.95 17.45
C LEU A 665 7.86 -9.94 17.54
N LEU A 666 8.49 -11.09 17.36
CA LEU A 666 9.94 -11.26 17.42
C LEU A 666 10.67 -10.43 16.35
N MET A 667 10.03 -10.17 15.21
CA MET A 667 10.56 -9.30 14.14
C MET A 667 10.74 -7.86 14.63
N ARG A 668 9.77 -7.33 15.39
CA ARG A 668 9.88 -6.00 15.99
C ARG A 668 10.86 -5.99 17.15
N TYR A 669 10.80 -7.00 18.03
CA TYR A 669 11.63 -7.02 19.25
C TYR A 669 13.13 -7.10 18.96
N VAL A 670 13.54 -7.82 17.91
CA VAL A 670 14.97 -7.94 17.55
C VAL A 670 15.57 -6.62 17.06
N LEU A 671 14.75 -5.66 16.65
CA LEU A 671 15.22 -4.34 16.22
C LEU A 671 15.99 -3.58 17.30
N LYS A 672 15.72 -3.87 18.59
CA LYS A 672 16.44 -3.24 19.71
C LYS A 672 17.93 -3.54 19.68
N GLU A 673 18.34 -4.71 19.15
CA GLU A 673 19.74 -5.10 19.05
C GLU A 673 20.50 -4.29 17.98
N PHE A 674 19.77 -3.58 17.11
CA PHE A 674 20.28 -2.58 16.17
C PHE A 674 20.12 -1.13 16.67
N GLY A 675 19.57 -0.95 17.87
CA GLY A 675 19.30 0.34 18.51
C GLY A 675 17.92 0.95 18.22
N VAL A 676 17.06 0.27 17.46
CA VAL A 676 15.68 0.71 17.20
C VAL A 676 14.75 -0.01 18.18
N ASP A 677 14.47 0.63 19.30
CA ASP A 677 13.66 0.08 20.39
C ASP A 677 12.28 0.74 20.41
N TYR A 678 11.29 0.02 19.89
CA TYR A 678 9.89 0.39 19.92
C TYR A 678 9.09 -0.61 20.75
N ARG A 679 8.47 -0.10 21.82
CA ARG A 679 7.68 -0.88 22.77
C ARG A 679 6.28 -0.30 22.89
N ILE A 680 5.35 -1.14 23.33
CA ILE A 680 4.02 -0.70 23.71
C ILE A 680 3.69 -1.11 25.14
N ASP A 681 2.88 -0.28 25.78
CA ASP A 681 2.22 -0.62 27.04
C ASP A 681 0.73 -0.89 26.73
N LYS A 682 0.21 -2.06 27.11
CA LYS A 682 -1.21 -2.41 26.90
C LYS A 682 -1.74 -3.35 27.98
N ARG A 683 -3.06 -3.46 28.13
CA ARG A 683 -3.66 -4.25 29.22
C ARG A 683 -3.41 -5.75 29.09
N ASN A 684 -3.65 -6.32 27.90
CA ASN A 684 -3.58 -7.76 27.67
C ASN A 684 -3.26 -8.05 26.19
N PRO A 685 -2.96 -9.32 25.83
CA PRO A 685 -2.55 -9.67 24.47
C PRO A 685 -3.62 -9.42 23.39
N SER A 686 -4.91 -9.52 23.72
CA SER A 686 -6.04 -9.36 22.77
C SER A 686 -6.28 -7.93 22.32
N VAL A 687 -5.78 -6.93 23.06
CA VAL A 687 -5.74 -5.55 22.56
C VAL A 687 -4.84 -5.51 21.31
N LYS A 688 -5.44 -5.19 20.15
CA LYS A 688 -4.73 -5.11 18.86
C LYS A 688 -3.56 -4.14 18.94
N ASN A 689 -2.42 -4.55 18.40
CA ASN A 689 -1.22 -3.73 18.34
C ASN A 689 -1.39 -2.59 17.31
N PRO A 690 -0.72 -1.46 17.49
CA PRO A 690 -0.68 -0.40 16.50
C PRO A 690 0.15 -0.80 15.27
N VAL A 691 -0.21 -0.22 14.14
CA VAL A 691 0.56 -0.29 12.89
C VAL A 691 1.26 1.05 12.71
N LEU A 692 2.54 1.05 12.33
CA LEU A 692 3.27 2.29 12.10
C LEU A 692 4.33 2.15 11.03
N THR A 693 4.78 3.28 10.51
CA THR A 693 5.94 3.42 9.64
C THR A 693 6.85 4.52 10.19
N ILE A 694 8.16 4.39 9.93
CA ILE A 694 9.13 5.45 10.16
C ILE A 694 9.83 5.70 8.82
N SER A 695 9.67 6.88 8.25
CA SER A 695 10.24 7.25 6.96
C SER A 695 11.23 8.42 7.09
N ARG A 696 12.13 8.56 6.11
CA ARG A 696 13.09 9.68 6.04
C ARG A 696 12.61 10.68 4.99
N SER A 697 12.42 11.95 5.38
CA SER A 697 12.02 13.03 4.46
C SER A 697 12.77 14.31 4.76
N SER A 698 13.47 14.85 3.76
CA SER A 698 14.31 16.06 3.86
C SER A 698 15.23 16.03 5.08
N ASN A 699 16.00 14.96 5.29
CA ASN A 699 16.80 14.70 6.49
C ASN A 699 16.03 14.52 7.83
N GLY A 700 14.71 14.66 7.88
CA GLY A 700 13.88 14.42 9.07
C GLY A 700 13.35 12.99 9.16
N PHE A 701 12.74 12.64 10.31
CA PHE A 701 12.03 11.37 10.50
C PHE A 701 10.53 11.61 10.58
N LEU A 702 9.75 10.93 9.75
CA LEU A 702 8.30 11.02 9.74
C LEU A 702 7.72 9.72 10.27
N PHE A 703 6.99 9.83 11.38
CA PHE A 703 6.32 8.74 12.04
C PHE A 703 4.84 8.79 11.68
N SER A 704 4.32 7.72 11.09
CA SER A 704 2.91 7.58 10.76
C SER A 704 2.35 6.36 11.46
N GLY A 705 1.16 6.44 12.04
CA GLY A 705 0.59 5.30 12.75
C GLY A 705 -0.93 5.24 12.77
N TYR A 706 -1.39 4.01 12.93
CA TYR A 706 -2.76 3.62 13.21
C TYR A 706 -2.81 2.92 14.57
N CYS A 707 -3.65 3.43 15.46
CA CYS A 707 -3.91 2.87 16.78
C CYS A 707 -5.34 2.32 16.81
N PRO A 708 -5.55 1.01 16.56
CA PRO A 708 -6.87 0.39 16.65
C PRO A 708 -7.52 0.63 18.03
N ASN A 709 -6.68 0.74 19.06
CA ASN A 709 -7.07 1.06 20.43
C ASN A 709 -6.16 2.17 20.98
N THR A 710 -6.77 3.30 21.38
CA THR A 710 -6.08 4.50 21.86
C THR A 710 -5.69 4.44 23.35
N THR A 711 -5.98 3.33 24.05
CA THR A 711 -5.50 3.10 25.43
C THR A 711 -4.05 2.62 25.49
N ILE A 712 -3.40 2.41 24.34
CA ILE A 712 -2.02 1.97 24.23
C ILE A 712 -1.07 3.16 24.37
N THR A 713 0.04 2.92 25.06
CA THR A 713 1.15 3.87 25.12
C THR A 713 2.30 3.38 24.24
N HIS A 714 2.90 4.29 23.48
CA HIS A 714 4.08 4.05 22.66
C HIS A 714 5.34 4.47 23.41
N ARG A 715 6.41 3.68 23.32
CA ARG A 715 7.74 4.02 23.83
C ARG A 715 8.75 3.91 22.70
N PHE A 716 9.47 5.00 22.42
CA PHE A 716 10.47 5.03 21.36
C PHE A 716 11.85 5.40 21.90
N LYS A 717 12.85 4.64 21.45
CA LYS A 717 14.27 4.99 21.57
C LYS A 717 14.98 4.49 20.33
N LEU A 718 15.56 5.41 19.57
CA LEU A 718 16.28 5.13 18.33
C LEU A 718 17.79 5.25 18.55
N PRO A 719 18.63 4.83 17.59
CA PRO A 719 20.08 5.00 17.71
C PRO A 719 20.52 6.46 17.92
N GLN A 720 19.68 7.40 17.48
CA GLN A 720 19.84 8.84 17.65
C GLN A 720 19.44 9.35 19.05
N GLY A 721 18.71 8.57 19.85
CA GLY A 721 18.11 8.99 21.13
C GLY A 721 16.58 8.85 21.13
N ALA A 722 15.93 9.44 22.14
CA ALA A 722 14.47 9.54 22.19
C ALA A 722 13.98 10.54 21.12
N PRO A 723 13.12 10.14 20.16
CA PRO A 723 12.56 11.05 19.17
C PRO A 723 11.55 11.98 19.85
N ILE A 724 11.67 13.29 19.61
CA ILE A 724 10.68 14.26 20.06
C ILE A 724 9.82 14.68 18.88
N LEU A 725 8.52 14.36 18.95
CA LEU A 725 7.55 14.67 17.91
C LEU A 725 7.18 16.15 17.94
N THR A 726 7.27 16.81 16.79
CA THR A 726 6.96 18.24 16.65
C THR A 726 5.47 18.48 16.94
N GLY A 727 5.19 19.45 17.82
CA GLY A 727 3.86 19.81 18.28
C GLY A 727 3.37 18.98 19.48
N TYR A 728 4.24 18.23 20.15
CA TYR A 728 3.89 17.37 21.29
C TYR A 728 4.82 17.59 22.47
N GLU A 729 4.28 17.30 23.64
CA GLU A 729 4.99 16.99 24.87
C GLU A 729 5.13 15.47 25.04
N THR A 730 6.19 15.05 25.73
CA THR A 730 6.41 13.66 26.10
C THR A 730 7.10 13.58 27.45
N GLU A 731 6.72 12.58 28.24
CA GLU A 731 7.52 12.18 29.39
C GLU A 731 8.66 11.28 28.91
N LEU A 732 9.89 11.58 29.32
CA LEU A 732 10.99 10.64 29.17
C LEU A 732 10.98 9.64 30.33
N ALA A 733 11.10 8.36 29.99
CA ALA A 733 11.24 7.29 30.97
C ALA A 733 12.32 6.31 30.50
N ASP A 734 13.41 6.18 31.26
CA ASP A 734 14.60 5.38 30.91
C ASP A 734 15.21 5.77 29.55
N GLY A 735 15.10 7.05 29.20
CA GLY A 735 15.51 7.62 27.92
C GLY A 735 14.64 7.21 26.73
N PHE A 736 13.40 6.77 26.96
CA PHE A 736 12.38 6.60 25.94
C PHE A 736 11.44 7.80 25.94
N SER A 737 11.07 8.31 24.75
CA SER A 737 9.90 9.17 24.62
C SER A 737 8.64 8.33 24.76
N VAL A 738 7.71 8.76 25.61
CA VAL A 738 6.46 8.06 25.92
C VAL A 738 5.27 8.87 25.39
N TYR A 739 4.45 8.26 24.53
CA TYR A 739 3.31 8.92 23.88
C TYR A 739 2.03 8.12 23.97
N SER A 740 0.92 8.81 24.24
CA SER A 740 -0.44 8.33 23.95
C SER A 740 -0.94 9.07 22.71
N LEU A 741 -1.17 8.33 21.63
CA LEU A 741 -1.42 8.91 20.30
C LEU A 741 -2.87 8.66 19.84
N PRO A 742 -3.45 9.56 19.02
CA PRO A 742 -4.80 9.38 18.48
C PRO A 742 -4.87 8.19 17.52
N LYS A 743 -6.10 7.88 17.06
CA LYS A 743 -6.36 6.73 16.18
C LYS A 743 -5.52 6.77 14.90
N ALA A 744 -5.39 7.91 14.25
CA ALA A 744 -4.42 8.13 13.20
C ALA A 744 -3.50 9.31 13.54
N TRP A 745 -2.21 9.18 13.23
CA TRP A 745 -1.25 10.26 13.45
C TRP A 745 -0.12 10.25 12.42
N HIS A 746 0.43 11.43 12.15
CA HIS A 746 1.56 11.65 11.24
C HIS A 746 2.37 12.84 11.75
N ARG A 747 3.58 12.58 12.27
CA ARG A 747 4.39 13.58 12.98
C ARG A 747 5.86 13.51 12.60
N GLU A 748 6.44 14.68 12.45
CA GLU A 748 7.86 14.88 12.16
C GLU A 748 8.66 14.91 13.48
N SER A 749 9.80 14.22 13.49
CA SER A 749 10.85 14.41 14.47
C SER A 749 12.13 14.89 13.79
N ARG A 750 12.60 16.05 14.25
CA ARG A 750 13.87 16.68 13.86
C ARG A 750 14.88 16.68 15.01
N PHE A 751 14.42 16.32 16.20
CA PHE A 751 15.18 16.41 17.43
C PHE A 751 15.15 15.07 18.14
N PHE A 752 16.33 14.59 18.47
CA PHE A 752 16.51 13.42 19.31
C PHE A 752 17.29 13.81 20.54
N ILE A 753 16.87 13.31 21.69
CA ILE A 753 17.49 13.67 22.96
C ILE A 753 18.00 12.43 23.69
N ASP A 754 19.16 12.60 24.32
CA ASP A 754 19.67 11.69 25.33
C ASP A 754 19.53 12.37 26.69
N GLN A 755 18.52 11.94 27.43
CA GLN A 755 18.15 12.37 28.77
C GLN A 755 17.30 11.24 29.39
N PRO A 756 17.55 10.81 30.63
CA PRO A 756 16.88 9.65 31.21
C PRO A 756 15.40 9.89 31.55
N ASP A 757 15.07 11.04 32.13
CA ASP A 757 13.75 11.34 32.69
C ASP A 757 13.30 12.79 32.46
N GLY A 758 12.00 13.04 32.65
CA GLY A 758 11.39 14.36 32.68
C GLY A 758 10.58 14.70 31.43
N MET A 759 9.70 15.69 31.58
CA MET A 759 8.83 16.15 30.50
C MET A 759 9.58 17.08 29.54
N VAL A 760 9.53 16.76 28.25
CA VAL A 760 10.10 17.58 27.16
C VAL A 760 9.00 17.96 26.18
N SER A 761 9.03 19.21 25.69
CA SER A 761 8.15 19.68 24.62
C SER A 761 8.93 20.02 23.36
N CYS A 762 8.30 19.88 22.18
CA CYS A 762 8.84 20.38 20.91
C CYS A 762 7.79 21.19 20.17
N GLN A 763 8.06 22.48 19.94
CA GLN A 763 7.10 23.42 19.37
C GLN A 763 7.67 24.13 18.14
N GLU A 764 6.91 24.14 17.04
CA GLU A 764 7.17 25.04 15.92
C GLU A 764 6.78 26.48 16.31
N MET A 765 7.69 27.42 16.11
CA MET A 765 7.51 28.83 16.41
C MET A 765 7.60 29.68 15.14
N THR A 766 7.09 30.91 15.21
CA THR A 766 7.43 31.91 14.20
C THR A 766 8.92 32.23 14.26
N SER A 767 9.59 32.30 13.10
CA SER A 767 11.02 32.60 13.08
C SER A 767 11.30 34.05 13.50
N GLY A 768 10.45 35.00 13.11
CA GLY A 768 10.67 36.44 13.36
C GLY A 768 11.97 36.99 12.74
N VAL A 769 12.66 36.17 11.93
CA VAL A 769 13.96 36.45 11.32
C VAL A 769 13.80 36.32 9.81
N GLN A 770 14.25 37.33 9.08
CA GLN A 770 14.12 37.38 7.63
C GLN A 770 14.82 36.16 6.99
N ARG A 771 14.13 35.47 6.08
CA ARG A 771 14.64 34.33 5.29
C ARG A 771 14.96 33.05 6.07
N MET A 772 14.55 32.91 7.34
CA MET A 772 14.56 31.64 8.06
C MET A 772 13.24 30.90 7.85
N LYS A 773 13.30 29.64 7.39
CA LYS A 773 12.11 28.84 7.05
C LYS A 773 11.48 28.20 8.28
N ARG A 774 12.29 27.76 9.24
CA ARG A 774 11.89 27.00 10.43
C ARG A 774 12.44 27.65 11.68
N CYS A 775 11.69 27.53 12.77
CA CYS A 775 12.11 27.90 14.11
C CYS A 775 11.45 26.92 15.08
N VAL A 776 12.26 26.11 15.76
CA VAL A 776 11.73 25.07 16.65
C VAL A 776 12.32 25.23 18.04
N LYS A 777 11.46 25.17 19.05
CA LYS A 777 11.82 25.26 20.46
C LYS A 777 11.62 23.92 21.15
N LEU A 778 12.63 23.50 21.90
CA LEU A 778 12.57 22.46 22.90
C LEU A 778 12.56 23.08 24.31
N THR A 779 11.79 22.50 25.22
CA THR A 779 11.80 22.87 26.65
C THR A 779 11.93 21.64 27.54
N GLY A 780 12.28 21.84 28.81
CA GLY A 780 12.37 20.76 29.80
C GLY A 780 13.64 19.91 29.71
N LEU A 781 14.67 20.42 29.03
CA LEU A 781 15.95 19.74 28.91
C LEU A 781 16.69 19.75 30.26
N LYS A 782 17.33 18.65 30.62
CA LYS A 782 18.08 18.43 31.86
C LYS A 782 19.40 17.75 31.54
N ASN A 783 20.48 18.53 31.45
CA ASN A 783 21.80 18.06 31.04
C ASN A 783 21.76 17.15 29.78
N ALA A 784 20.91 17.52 28.82
CA ALA A 784 20.60 16.69 27.67
C ALA A 784 21.69 16.80 26.60
N THR A 785 21.87 15.71 25.86
CA THR A 785 22.49 15.77 24.52
C THR A 785 21.38 15.84 23.48
N VAL A 786 21.34 16.92 22.69
CA VAL A 786 20.34 17.16 21.66
C VAL A 786 20.97 16.98 20.28
N ARG A 787 20.37 16.12 19.46
CA ARG A 787 20.73 15.91 18.05
C ARG A 787 19.69 16.57 17.15
N ILE A 788 20.14 17.42 16.24
CA ILE A 788 19.31 18.28 15.39
C ILE A 788 19.48 17.87 13.93
N TYR A 789 18.37 17.58 13.25
CA TYR A 789 18.31 17.14 11.86
C TYR A 789 17.62 18.19 10.97
N PRO A 790 18.29 19.32 10.65
CA PRO A 790 17.69 20.34 9.81
C PRO A 790 17.49 19.83 8.38
N ASP A 791 16.74 20.56 7.55
CA ASP A 791 16.46 20.17 6.16
C ASP A 791 17.74 19.89 5.35
N ASP A 792 17.64 19.02 4.34
CA ASP A 792 18.79 18.46 3.62
C ASP A 792 19.73 19.56 3.06
N GLU A 793 19.19 20.70 2.62
CA GLU A 793 19.96 21.83 2.08
C GLU A 793 20.72 22.65 3.14
N VAL A 794 20.39 22.50 4.43
CA VAL A 794 20.92 23.36 5.50
C VAL A 794 22.36 22.99 5.84
N THR A 795 23.26 23.96 5.77
CA THR A 795 24.66 23.84 6.19
C THR A 795 24.87 24.42 7.60
N GLU A 796 26.05 24.25 8.16
CA GLU A 796 26.45 24.83 9.46
C GLU A 796 26.21 26.35 9.53
N GLN A 797 26.38 27.05 8.42
CA GLN A 797 26.16 28.51 8.35
C GLN A 797 24.67 28.88 8.38
N GLY A 798 23.80 27.98 7.90
CA GLY A 798 22.35 28.16 7.91
C GLY A 798 21.70 27.84 9.26
N LEU A 799 22.35 27.01 10.08
CA LEU A 799 21.83 26.60 11.38
C LEU A 799 22.20 27.60 12.48
N ASN A 800 21.19 28.10 13.19
CA ASN A 800 21.40 28.93 14.39
C ASN A 800 20.75 28.25 15.59
N VAL A 801 21.52 28.08 16.67
CA VAL A 801 21.05 27.43 17.89
C VAL A 801 21.27 28.35 19.09
N TYR A 802 20.27 28.41 19.97
CA TYR A 802 20.29 29.23 21.17
C TYR A 802 19.79 28.43 22.37
N THR A 803 20.40 28.62 23.53
CA THR A 803 19.97 27.98 24.79
C THR A 803 19.63 29.02 25.84
N ASN A 804 18.48 28.86 26.50
CA ASN A 804 17.97 29.77 27.54
C ASN A 804 17.97 31.25 27.12
N ALA A 805 17.75 31.49 25.82
CA ALA A 805 17.60 32.82 25.26
C ALA A 805 16.11 33.17 25.14
N GLY A 806 15.79 34.46 25.13
CA GLY A 806 14.46 34.96 24.79
C GLY A 806 14.45 35.66 23.43
N TYR A 807 13.29 35.75 22.79
CA TYR A 807 13.08 36.61 21.62
C TYR A 807 13.48 38.06 21.98
N PRO A 808 14.25 38.78 21.14
CA PRO A 808 14.57 38.50 19.74
C PRO A 808 15.93 37.81 19.50
N TRP A 809 16.37 36.91 20.40
CA TRP A 809 17.52 36.01 20.17
C TRP A 809 18.87 36.73 19.93
N LYS A 810 19.07 37.87 20.60
CA LYS A 810 20.29 38.70 20.47
C LYS A 810 21.50 38.14 21.23
N LYS A 811 21.28 37.27 22.22
CA LYS A 811 22.29 36.67 23.09
C LYS A 811 21.96 35.19 23.30
N GLY A 812 22.92 34.41 23.79
CA GLY A 812 22.72 32.99 24.10
C GLY A 812 22.87 32.06 22.91
N LYS A 813 23.64 32.45 21.88
CA LYS A 813 24.01 31.55 20.78
C LYS A 813 24.87 30.41 21.32
N THR A 814 24.50 29.19 20.99
CA THR A 814 25.10 27.98 21.52
C THR A 814 25.93 27.31 20.43
N ALA A 815 27.16 26.93 20.78
CA ALA A 815 27.99 26.16 19.89
C ALA A 815 27.41 24.75 19.69
N PHE A 816 27.55 24.23 18.48
CA PHE A 816 27.19 22.87 18.12
C PHE A 816 28.34 22.26 17.30
N LYS A 817 28.37 20.93 17.22
CA LYS A 817 29.33 20.19 16.40
C LYS A 817 28.60 19.33 15.38
N THR A 818 29.27 19.03 14.26
CA THR A 818 28.78 18.02 13.32
C THR A 818 28.63 16.69 14.03
N GLY A 819 27.52 16.00 13.77
CA GLY A 819 27.22 14.70 14.33
C GLY A 819 28.01 13.56 13.70
N ASP A 820 27.93 12.39 14.32
CA ASP A 820 28.52 11.15 13.80
C ASP A 820 27.83 10.73 12.49
N LYS A 821 28.61 10.58 11.42
CA LYS A 821 28.10 10.22 10.09
C LYS A 821 27.29 8.92 10.06
N LYS A 822 27.48 8.01 11.04
CA LYS A 822 26.71 6.77 11.13
C LYS A 822 25.21 6.97 11.43
N TYR A 823 24.83 8.17 11.89
CA TYR A 823 23.43 8.55 12.12
C TYR A 823 22.93 9.57 11.09
N GLY A 824 23.64 9.72 9.98
CA GLY A 824 23.31 10.70 8.96
C GLY A 824 23.73 12.13 9.30
N LYS A 825 23.33 13.06 8.43
CA LYS A 825 23.68 14.48 8.56
C LYS A 825 22.91 15.11 9.73
N HIS A 826 23.59 15.42 10.81
CA HIS A 826 22.98 16.09 11.96
C HIS A 826 24.00 16.94 12.72
N TYR A 827 23.51 17.71 13.68
CA TYR A 827 24.33 18.52 14.58
C TYR A 827 24.04 18.17 16.04
N VAL A 828 25.01 18.34 16.91
CA VAL A 828 24.93 17.93 18.32
C VAL A 828 25.21 19.11 19.24
N VAL A 829 24.36 19.26 20.25
CA VAL A 829 24.54 20.19 21.37
C VAL A 829 24.52 19.37 22.65
N GLU A 830 25.55 19.52 23.48
CA GLU A 830 25.73 18.73 24.70
C GLU A 830 25.50 19.58 25.95
N ASN A 831 25.17 18.91 27.06
CA ASN A 831 25.00 19.52 28.39
C ASN A 831 23.93 20.64 28.42
N VAL A 832 22.83 20.45 27.70
CA VAL A 832 21.76 21.45 27.60
C VAL A 832 20.78 21.30 28.76
N THR A 833 20.56 22.38 29.51
CA THR A 833 19.53 22.45 30.57
C THR A 833 18.61 23.64 30.32
N GLY A 834 17.30 23.47 30.47
CA GLY A 834 16.27 24.46 30.21
C GLY A 834 15.72 24.37 28.79
N ASP A 835 15.84 25.45 28.03
CA ASP A 835 15.26 25.61 26.70
C ASP A 835 16.33 25.64 25.61
N LEU A 836 16.04 25.05 24.45
CA LEU A 836 16.84 25.14 23.23
C LEU A 836 15.98 25.60 22.06
N VAL A 837 16.46 26.55 21.26
CA VAL A 837 15.79 27.01 20.05
C VAL A 837 16.74 26.88 18.87
N ALA A 838 16.25 26.30 17.77
CA ALA A 838 17.00 26.14 16.53
C ALA A 838 16.27 26.75 15.34
N PHE A 839 17.02 27.44 14.46
CA PHE A 839 16.53 28.12 13.25
C PHE A 839 17.30 27.63 12.03
N TRP A 840 16.60 27.44 10.91
CA TRP A 840 17.19 27.18 9.59
C TRP A 840 16.26 27.53 8.42
#